data_AF-A0A958B6G4-F1
#
_entry.id   AF-A0A958B6G4-F1
#
_cell.length_a   1.000
_cell.length_b   1.000
_cell.length_c   1.000
_cell.angle_alpha   90.00
_cell.angle_beta   90.00
_cell.angle_gamma   90.00
#
_symmetry.space_group_name_H-M   'P 1'
#
loop_
_entity.id
_entity.type
_entity.pdbx_description
1 polymer ?
#
loop_
_entity_poly.entity_id
_entity_poly.type
_entity_poly.pdbx_seq_one_letter_code
_entity_poly.pdbx_strand_id
1 'polypeptide(L)'
;MIFLPSASALAQTETVSFPGTLIKEDTWDDLTPTTQLTYLGTNRLLSWDALSNHYQMWRFDPTFSTPIDTFPDQRLTAGTLPDSAPDQTLTFLGDARILNWQRATGQYKVQHYRLNTTRRTDLLSLQTTEAGTLRSTTGQRRLIYMGDDRVLDWEPATGRYQLWQYDPTNAEPNAPFPGTLIAEGRWPDIPADHELVYLGYRRILDWEPATGDYRIWRYDPMITGSDNPLVGRPVIEGTWDAIDPGHQLLSLGSNHLLDWEPATGQVRVWEFALTSIGAFAVDDIGDKLANKSISGITVVTHGRQLSDSDGDSLQPLAADIHNKAGGWLIDYDVDGNGNDFFDSCTNDCNAAAAGQKGLNEVVLLFDWAAESNEASTGWGEAAGDALFSLLIDINLIDPTATDNPPLHFIAHSFGTAVTSEVVERLARFNIPVDHVTYLDPHDFDEGLTFDGAQHLFDLGQPAAYGAAVWNNVAFADAYYQTRGKAGWIEVVPSGRPIPGAYNYPLLDELPNADDYPFDDVVGDHSYVWVCFYRATISGSNPTDCLPPIAPPDFAQTGYAFSRIEQAAPRLDPNFYTAQIHTFSSPQIVDVITGLPNALGLEELVLTDQQIIQGRWSPDWLTAEVANGDFEHYNTLRYDPIPLICNTIENVCPQPGWSYHGGGGEGHFDQPNSSAYMILDWSNTFHTHNRFYIPANATALVFALRRQDGPSGTPDTLVVQLGDQTMATYTLAESDEDSDFIAQEIPLPESLLGKVTTLTFKFSTPVDLWDGSTAWIDNVGLLVPPLAEDQGVYLPVIFR
;
A
#
# COMPACT_ATOMS: atom_id res chain seq x y z
N MET A 1 35.88 31.23 7.06
CA MET A 1 35.09 31.61 8.25
C MET A 1 33.84 30.76 8.19
N ILE A 2 33.86 29.50 8.64
CA ILE A 2 33.57 29.04 10.02
C ILE A 2 32.47 29.86 10.68
N PHE A 3 31.25 29.33 10.68
CA PHE A 3 30.33 29.31 11.81
C PHE A 3 29.51 28.01 11.74
N LEU A 4 29.86 27.05 12.59
CA LEU A 4 29.01 25.92 12.94
C LEU A 4 28.15 26.36 14.13
N PRO A 5 26.82 26.21 14.12
CA PRO A 5 26.03 26.38 15.33
C PRO A 5 26.24 25.17 16.25
N SER A 6 26.45 25.49 17.52
CA SER A 6 26.66 24.56 18.63
C SER A 6 25.45 23.66 18.89
N ALA A 7 25.71 22.36 19.00
CA ALA A 7 24.81 21.38 19.59
C ALA A 7 24.63 21.69 21.10
N SER A 8 23.45 22.18 21.47
CA SER A 8 22.86 22.02 22.79
C SER A 8 21.38 22.42 22.76
N ALA A 9 20.54 21.59 22.15
CA ALA A 9 19.13 21.53 22.52
C ALA A 9 19.01 20.38 23.52
N LEU A 10 18.83 20.73 24.79
CA LEU A 10 18.39 19.81 25.82
C LEU A 10 17.09 19.17 25.33
N ALA A 11 17.07 17.85 25.18
CA ALA A 11 15.84 17.09 25.05
C ALA A 11 15.00 17.36 26.30
N GLN A 12 14.00 18.24 26.17
CA GLN A 12 12.84 18.16 27.03
C GLN A 12 12.05 16.97 26.51
N THR A 13 12.13 15.85 27.21
CA THR A 13 11.14 14.78 27.13
C THR A 13 9.83 15.37 27.63
N GLU A 14 9.00 15.90 26.73
CA GLU A 14 7.59 16.08 27.00
C GLU A 14 7.00 14.69 27.27
N THR A 15 6.38 14.49 28.42
CA THR A 15 5.65 13.27 28.75
C THR A 15 4.39 13.23 27.88
N VAL A 16 4.46 12.52 26.76
CA VAL A 16 3.29 12.26 25.90
C VAL A 16 2.48 11.14 26.58
N SER A 17 1.27 11.48 27.04
CA SER A 17 0.30 10.50 27.54
C SER A 17 0.00 9.46 26.47
N PHE A 18 -0.29 8.21 26.87
CA PHE A 18 -0.67 7.13 25.95
C PHE A 18 -1.64 7.61 24.84
N PRO A 19 -1.40 7.27 23.56
CA PRO A 19 -2.17 7.76 22.40
C PRO A 19 -3.53 7.06 22.29
N GLY A 20 -4.32 7.08 23.36
CA GLY A 20 -5.61 6.44 23.40
C GLY A 20 -6.63 7.23 24.19
N THR A 21 -7.87 7.21 23.69
CA THR A 21 -9.01 7.79 24.38
C THR A 21 -9.62 6.73 25.28
N LEU A 22 -9.84 7.06 26.55
CA LEU A 22 -10.62 6.20 27.43
C LEU A 22 -12.08 6.23 26.98
N ILE A 23 -12.57 5.12 26.42
CA ILE A 23 -13.94 5.02 25.89
C ILE A 23 -14.91 4.30 26.84
N LYS A 24 -14.38 3.49 27.77
CA LYS A 24 -15.17 2.77 28.78
C LYS A 24 -14.37 2.59 30.06
N GLU A 25 -15.04 2.76 31.18
CA GLU A 25 -14.52 2.47 32.51
C GLU A 25 -15.62 1.78 33.33
N ASP A 26 -15.28 0.70 34.01
CA ASP A 26 -16.23 -0.17 34.73
C ASP A 26 -15.55 -0.98 35.84
N THR A 27 -16.32 -1.81 36.54
CA THR A 27 -15.80 -2.82 37.47
C THR A 27 -16.29 -4.21 37.06
N TRP A 28 -15.37 -5.16 36.95
CA TRP A 28 -15.67 -6.54 36.57
C TRP A 28 -15.52 -7.48 37.77
N ASP A 29 -16.55 -7.50 38.63
CA ASP A 29 -16.58 -8.22 39.91
C ASP A 29 -16.41 -9.75 39.80
N ASP A 30 -16.65 -10.33 38.63
CA ASP A 30 -16.51 -11.77 38.39
C ASP A 30 -15.04 -12.23 38.25
N LEU A 31 -14.09 -11.28 38.13
CA LEU A 31 -12.68 -11.58 38.01
C LEU A 31 -11.99 -11.64 39.37
N THR A 32 -11.02 -12.54 39.48
CA THR A 32 -10.15 -12.71 40.65
C THR A 32 -8.72 -12.32 40.26
N PRO A 33 -7.82 -12.05 41.23
CA PRO A 33 -6.40 -11.82 40.92
C PRO A 33 -5.67 -12.98 40.22
N THR A 34 -6.29 -14.17 40.15
CA THR A 34 -5.76 -15.36 39.46
C THR A 34 -6.47 -15.67 38.14
N THR A 35 -7.34 -14.76 37.70
CA THR A 35 -7.97 -14.83 36.39
C THR A 35 -6.95 -14.49 35.30
N GLN A 36 -6.97 -15.27 34.23
CA GLN A 36 -6.36 -14.95 32.94
C GLN A 36 -7.45 -14.57 31.96
N LEU A 37 -7.21 -13.52 31.17
CA LEU A 37 -8.11 -13.07 30.12
C LEU A 37 -7.53 -13.42 28.75
N THR A 38 -8.38 -13.90 27.84
CA THR A 38 -8.02 -14.22 26.46
C THR A 38 -9.07 -13.67 25.51
N TYR A 39 -8.66 -12.85 24.55
CA TYR A 39 -9.52 -12.42 23.45
C TYR A 39 -9.81 -13.60 22.51
N LEU A 40 -11.07 -13.77 22.11
CA LEU A 40 -11.51 -14.86 21.25
C LEU A 40 -11.99 -14.35 19.88
N GLY A 41 -11.43 -13.25 19.37
CA GLY A 41 -11.85 -12.69 18.08
C GLY A 41 -13.24 -12.04 18.11
N THR A 42 -13.53 -11.26 17.06
CA THR A 42 -14.77 -10.50 16.82
C THR A 42 -15.25 -9.61 17.96
N ASN A 43 -15.85 -10.19 19.00
CA ASN A 43 -16.35 -9.49 20.18
C ASN A 43 -16.57 -10.44 21.36
N ARG A 44 -15.57 -11.29 21.62
CA ARG A 44 -15.63 -12.36 22.63
C ARG A 44 -14.40 -12.36 23.51
N LEU A 45 -14.62 -12.64 24.80
CA LEU A 45 -13.57 -12.78 25.80
C LEU A 45 -13.75 -14.09 26.57
N LEU A 46 -12.65 -14.71 26.95
CA LEU A 46 -12.59 -15.82 27.89
C LEU A 46 -11.90 -15.32 29.15
N SER A 47 -12.55 -15.49 30.30
CA SER A 47 -11.91 -15.34 31.61
C SER A 47 -11.74 -16.73 32.21
N TRP A 48 -10.54 -17.12 32.59
CA TRP A 48 -10.28 -18.40 33.24
C TRP A 48 -9.48 -18.22 34.52
N ASP A 49 -10.03 -18.68 35.64
CA ASP A 49 -9.37 -18.63 36.94
C ASP A 49 -8.55 -19.89 37.17
N ALA A 50 -7.22 -19.73 37.25
CA ALA A 50 -6.29 -20.85 37.34
C ALA A 50 -6.38 -21.64 38.66
N LEU A 51 -6.90 -21.03 39.73
CA LEU A 51 -7.03 -21.68 41.05
C LEU A 51 -8.29 -22.55 41.16
N SER A 52 -9.44 -22.02 40.76
CA SER A 52 -10.72 -22.71 40.79
C SER A 52 -10.96 -23.57 39.55
N ASN A 53 -10.12 -23.38 38.52
CA ASN A 53 -10.31 -23.94 37.19
C ASN A 53 -11.67 -23.60 36.58
N HIS A 54 -12.23 -22.44 36.92
CA HIS A 54 -13.51 -22.00 36.39
C HIS A 54 -13.29 -21.01 35.26
N TYR A 55 -13.90 -21.27 34.10
CA TYR A 55 -13.92 -20.32 32.98
C TYR A 55 -15.30 -19.71 32.81
N GLN A 56 -15.32 -18.50 32.26
CA GLN A 56 -16.52 -17.82 31.79
C GLN A 56 -16.22 -17.21 30.41
N MET A 57 -17.17 -17.32 29.49
CA MET A 57 -17.07 -16.72 28.16
C MET A 57 -18.06 -15.57 28.04
N TRP A 58 -17.59 -14.47 27.50
CA TRP A 58 -18.25 -13.19 27.50
C TRP A 58 -18.38 -12.63 26.10
N ARG A 59 -19.38 -11.78 25.92
CA ARG A 59 -19.57 -10.94 24.76
C ARG A 59 -19.52 -9.48 25.20
N PHE A 60 -18.90 -8.66 24.38
CA PHE A 60 -18.93 -7.20 24.48
C PHE A 60 -19.45 -6.58 23.17
N ASP A 61 -19.80 -5.30 23.22
CA ASP A 61 -20.17 -4.49 22.07
C ASP A 61 -18.89 -3.88 21.51
N PRO A 62 -18.43 -4.30 20.31
CA PRO A 62 -17.18 -3.82 19.74
C PRO A 62 -17.27 -2.36 19.28
N THR A 63 -18.49 -1.79 19.18
CA THR A 63 -18.68 -0.40 18.75
C THR A 63 -18.59 0.59 19.89
N PHE A 64 -18.76 0.13 21.14
CA PHE A 64 -18.85 0.95 22.34
C PHE A 64 -19.80 2.17 22.19
N SER A 65 -20.75 2.09 21.25
CA SER A 65 -21.50 3.24 20.71
C SER A 65 -22.77 3.57 21.49
N THR A 66 -23.10 2.75 22.49
CA THR A 66 -24.25 2.94 23.36
C THR A 66 -23.82 2.86 24.83
N PRO A 67 -24.46 3.61 25.74
CA PRO A 67 -24.23 3.43 27.17
C PRO A 67 -24.88 2.12 27.60
N ILE A 68 -24.20 1.00 27.32
CA ILE A 68 -24.40 -0.24 28.05
C ILE A 68 -23.67 -0.01 29.38
N ASP A 69 -24.44 0.02 30.48
CA ASP A 69 -23.94 0.37 31.81
C ASP A 69 -22.88 -0.62 32.36
N THR A 70 -22.60 -1.73 31.67
CA THR A 70 -21.73 -2.81 32.16
C THR A 70 -20.84 -3.40 31.06
N PHE A 71 -19.53 -3.47 31.28
CA PHE A 71 -18.58 -4.24 30.45
C PHE A 71 -18.05 -5.46 31.23
N PRO A 72 -18.02 -6.66 30.62
CA PRO A 72 -18.59 -7.03 29.32
C PRO A 72 -20.12 -7.17 29.37
N ASP A 73 -20.79 -6.95 28.25
CA ASP A 73 -22.26 -6.86 28.18
C ASP A 73 -22.99 -8.14 28.59
N GLN A 74 -22.44 -9.32 28.22
CA GLN A 74 -23.18 -10.57 28.37
C GLN A 74 -22.28 -11.77 28.64
N ARG A 75 -22.57 -12.48 29.74
CA ARG A 75 -22.07 -13.84 29.94
C ARG A 75 -22.77 -14.84 29.03
N LEU A 76 -22.00 -15.54 28.21
CA LEU A 76 -22.50 -16.52 27.26
C LEU A 76 -22.57 -17.92 27.87
N THR A 77 -21.47 -18.37 28.48
CA THR A 77 -21.35 -19.69 29.10
C THR A 77 -20.29 -19.68 30.21
N ALA A 78 -20.29 -20.71 31.04
CA ALA A 78 -19.30 -20.92 32.09
C ALA A 78 -19.13 -22.42 32.37
N GLY A 79 -17.97 -22.81 32.88
CA GLY A 79 -17.67 -24.20 33.18
C GLY A 79 -16.28 -24.39 33.75
N THR A 80 -15.76 -25.61 33.67
CA THR A 80 -14.40 -25.94 34.07
C THR A 80 -13.59 -26.38 32.86
N LEU A 81 -12.33 -25.92 32.74
CA LEU A 81 -11.47 -26.39 31.65
C LEU A 81 -11.02 -27.84 31.94
N PRO A 82 -11.27 -28.80 31.03
CA PRO A 82 -10.76 -30.16 31.20
C PRO A 82 -9.24 -30.17 31.17
N ASP A 83 -8.62 -31.03 31.99
CA ASP A 83 -7.16 -31.21 32.05
C ASP A 83 -6.37 -29.91 32.31
N SER A 84 -6.92 -29.00 33.13
CA SER A 84 -6.26 -27.75 33.46
C SER A 84 -5.11 -27.93 34.45
N ALA A 85 -4.04 -27.14 34.32
CA ALA A 85 -3.00 -27.01 35.34
C ALA A 85 -2.85 -25.54 35.76
N PRO A 86 -2.46 -25.24 37.01
CA PRO A 86 -2.35 -23.86 37.51
C PRO A 86 -1.38 -22.97 36.71
N ASP A 87 -0.45 -23.58 35.98
CA ASP A 87 0.56 -22.92 35.15
C ASP A 87 0.20 -22.86 33.66
N GLN A 88 -1.03 -23.24 33.28
CA GLN A 88 -1.53 -23.09 31.92
C GLN A 88 -1.72 -21.63 31.52
N THR A 89 -1.67 -21.43 30.21
CA THR A 89 -1.90 -20.16 29.51
C THR A 89 -2.71 -20.45 28.26
N LEU A 90 -3.63 -19.54 27.94
CA LEU A 90 -4.50 -19.63 26.78
C LEU A 90 -4.20 -18.48 25.81
N THR A 91 -3.83 -18.82 24.58
CA THR A 91 -3.51 -17.85 23.52
C THR A 91 -4.45 -18.09 22.33
N PHE A 92 -5.05 -17.02 21.81
CA PHE A 92 -5.88 -17.11 20.60
C PHE A 92 -5.02 -17.33 19.36
N LEU A 93 -5.50 -18.09 18.38
CA LEU A 93 -4.76 -18.42 17.16
C LEU A 93 -5.53 -18.07 15.87
N GLY A 94 -6.50 -17.16 15.90
CA GLY A 94 -7.41 -16.97 14.77
C GLY A 94 -8.44 -18.11 14.63
N ASP A 95 -9.39 -17.96 13.69
CA ASP A 95 -10.31 -19.02 13.23
C ASP A 95 -10.96 -19.92 14.29
N ALA A 96 -11.39 -19.30 15.39
CA ALA A 96 -11.99 -20.00 16.50
C ALA A 96 -11.10 -21.06 17.19
N ARG A 97 -9.79 -20.82 17.20
CA ARG A 97 -8.77 -21.68 17.82
C ARG A 97 -8.13 -21.03 19.04
N ILE A 98 -7.84 -21.85 20.04
CA ILE A 98 -7.09 -21.48 21.25
C ILE A 98 -5.95 -22.48 21.43
N LEU A 99 -4.75 -21.97 21.62
CA LEU A 99 -3.62 -22.72 22.15
C LEU A 99 -3.70 -22.74 23.67
N ASN A 100 -3.84 -23.93 24.23
CA ASN A 100 -3.70 -24.18 25.66
C ASN A 100 -2.33 -24.78 25.92
N TRP A 101 -1.46 -24.03 26.60
CA TRP A 101 -0.08 -24.44 26.88
C TRP A 101 0.25 -24.39 28.37
N GLN A 102 0.82 -25.49 28.86
CA GLN A 102 1.36 -25.63 30.21
C GLN A 102 2.84 -25.21 30.28
N ARG A 103 3.12 -24.10 30.99
CA ARG A 103 4.45 -23.49 31.03
C ARG A 103 5.54 -24.36 31.63
N ALA A 104 5.24 -25.15 32.67
CA ALA A 104 6.25 -25.97 33.36
C ALA A 104 6.68 -27.21 32.57
N THR A 105 5.78 -27.77 31.75
CA THR A 105 6.03 -29.02 31.02
C THR A 105 6.27 -28.80 29.52
N GLY A 106 5.93 -27.61 29.01
CA GLY A 106 5.92 -27.34 27.57
C GLY A 106 4.74 -27.99 26.84
N GLN A 107 3.89 -28.77 27.52
CA GLN A 107 2.79 -29.46 26.87
C GLN A 107 1.75 -28.48 26.36
N TYR A 108 1.35 -28.61 25.10
CA TYR A 108 0.29 -27.79 24.54
C TYR A 108 -0.80 -28.62 23.89
N LYS A 109 -1.98 -28.02 23.76
CA LYS A 109 -3.13 -28.51 23.02
C LYS A 109 -3.69 -27.36 22.20
N VAL A 110 -3.95 -27.56 20.93
CA VAL A 110 -4.79 -26.63 20.15
C VAL A 110 -6.22 -27.12 20.23
N GLN A 111 -7.13 -26.20 20.53
CA GLN A 111 -8.53 -26.50 20.79
C GLN A 111 -9.42 -25.54 20.00
N HIS A 112 -10.38 -26.10 19.26
CA HIS A 112 -11.41 -25.31 18.60
C HIS A 112 -12.56 -25.02 19.56
N TYR A 113 -13.06 -23.79 19.54
CA TYR A 113 -14.35 -23.43 20.14
C TYR A 113 -15.39 -23.20 19.04
N ARG A 114 -16.69 -23.33 19.39
CA ARG A 114 -17.78 -23.28 18.41
C ARG A 114 -18.56 -21.98 18.54
N LEU A 115 -18.38 -21.10 17.57
CA LEU A 115 -19.07 -19.80 17.54
C LEU A 115 -20.55 -19.89 17.11
N ASN A 116 -20.94 -20.90 16.32
CA ASN A 116 -22.26 -20.99 15.68
C ASN A 116 -23.24 -22.00 16.33
N THR A 117 -23.04 -22.36 17.60
CA THR A 117 -23.93 -23.29 18.29
C THR A 117 -25.06 -22.58 19.04
N THR A 118 -26.27 -23.14 18.96
CA THR A 118 -27.45 -22.67 19.71
C THR A 118 -27.48 -23.18 21.15
N ARG A 119 -26.61 -24.13 21.51
CA ARG A 119 -26.51 -24.70 22.86
C ARG A 119 -25.36 -24.03 23.62
N ARG A 120 -25.68 -23.32 24.70
CA ARG A 120 -24.68 -22.62 25.54
C ARG A 120 -23.57 -23.55 26.08
N THR A 121 -23.88 -24.82 26.34
CA THR A 121 -22.90 -25.82 26.82
C THR A 121 -21.87 -26.23 25.78
N ASP A 122 -22.14 -25.98 24.49
CA ASP A 122 -21.30 -26.43 23.38
C ASP A 122 -20.39 -25.30 22.85
N LEU A 123 -20.57 -24.06 23.35
CA LEU A 123 -19.85 -22.87 22.92
C LEU A 123 -18.33 -23.00 23.13
N LEU A 124 -17.92 -23.60 24.26
CA LEU A 124 -16.54 -23.97 24.54
C LEU A 124 -16.38 -25.50 24.55
N SER A 125 -16.94 -26.21 23.54
CA SER A 125 -16.62 -27.62 23.34
C SER A 125 -15.21 -27.74 22.77
N LEU A 126 -14.21 -27.69 23.65
CA LEU A 126 -12.79 -27.75 23.29
C LEU A 126 -12.45 -29.13 22.72
N GLN A 127 -12.64 -29.30 21.42
CA GLN A 127 -12.11 -30.45 20.72
C GLN A 127 -10.63 -30.19 20.50
N THR A 128 -9.78 -31.00 21.16
CA THR A 128 -8.35 -31.01 20.88
C THR A 128 -8.15 -31.50 19.46
N THR A 129 -7.68 -30.61 18.59
CA THR A 129 -7.31 -30.92 17.21
C THR A 129 -5.86 -31.39 17.15
N GLU A 130 -5.00 -30.78 17.98
CA GLU A 130 -3.58 -31.10 18.09
C GLU A 130 -3.10 -31.10 19.55
N ALA A 131 -2.06 -31.86 19.84
CA ALA A 131 -1.34 -31.80 21.10
C ALA A 131 0.15 -32.10 20.88
N GLY A 132 1.01 -31.44 21.64
CA GLY A 132 2.46 -31.57 21.50
C GLY A 132 3.23 -31.10 22.73
N THR A 133 4.52 -30.89 22.58
CA THR A 133 5.40 -30.36 23.63
C THR A 133 6.40 -29.38 23.02
N LEU A 134 6.31 -28.11 23.41
CA LEU A 134 7.31 -27.08 23.09
C LEU A 134 8.65 -27.49 23.71
N ARG A 135 9.72 -27.55 22.90
CA ARG A 135 11.07 -27.94 23.37
C ARG A 135 11.88 -26.72 23.84
N SER A 136 11.92 -26.43 25.15
CA SER A 136 13.03 -25.73 25.86
C SER A 136 12.79 -25.59 27.38
N THR A 137 13.84 -25.28 28.14
CA THR A 137 14.10 -25.58 29.57
C THR A 137 13.72 -24.50 30.62
N THR A 138 12.98 -23.45 30.28
CA THR A 138 12.73 -22.31 31.19
C THR A 138 11.27 -21.81 31.13
N GLY A 139 10.58 -21.84 32.27
CA GLY A 139 9.14 -21.56 32.39
C GLY A 139 8.71 -20.07 32.32
N GLN A 140 9.40 -19.24 31.54
CA GLN A 140 9.15 -17.80 31.44
C GLN A 140 8.76 -17.31 30.02
N ARG A 141 8.60 -18.21 29.05
CA ARG A 141 8.17 -17.84 27.69
C ARG A 141 6.76 -17.23 27.64
N ARG A 142 6.52 -16.34 26.68
CA ARG A 142 5.22 -15.71 26.37
C ARG A 142 4.87 -16.01 24.91
N LEU A 143 3.66 -16.49 24.65
CA LEU A 143 3.13 -16.72 23.30
C LEU A 143 2.10 -15.63 22.97
N ILE A 144 2.37 -14.87 21.92
CA ILE A 144 1.58 -13.70 21.52
C ILE A 144 1.08 -13.94 20.10
N TYR A 145 -0.22 -13.81 19.88
CA TYR A 145 -0.80 -13.85 18.55
C TYR A 145 -0.50 -12.56 17.81
N MET A 146 -0.08 -12.68 16.55
CA MET A 146 0.47 -11.57 15.77
C MET A 146 -0.37 -11.20 14.54
N GLY A 147 -1.60 -11.72 14.45
CA GLY A 147 -2.41 -11.66 13.22
C GLY A 147 -1.99 -12.74 12.22
N ASP A 148 -2.80 -12.95 11.17
CA ASP A 148 -2.48 -13.80 9.99
C ASP A 148 -1.91 -15.18 10.32
N ASP A 149 -2.50 -15.83 11.34
CA ASP A 149 -2.06 -17.13 11.86
C ASP A 149 -0.61 -17.18 12.36
N ARG A 150 -0.04 -16.04 12.74
CA ARG A 150 1.32 -15.94 13.26
C ARG A 150 1.35 -15.91 14.79
N VAL A 151 2.36 -16.54 15.36
CA VAL A 151 2.59 -16.59 16.81
C VAL A 151 4.04 -16.26 17.13
N LEU A 152 4.22 -15.23 17.97
CA LEU A 152 5.49 -14.87 18.54
C LEU A 152 5.72 -15.68 19.83
N ASP A 153 6.76 -16.50 19.86
CA ASP A 153 7.34 -17.11 21.06
C ASP A 153 8.50 -16.27 21.56
N TRP A 154 8.30 -15.57 22.68
CA TRP A 154 9.29 -14.70 23.28
C TRP A 154 9.74 -15.23 24.65
N GLU A 155 11.06 -15.28 24.88
CA GLU A 155 11.69 -15.60 26.16
C GLU A 155 12.26 -14.33 26.80
N PRO A 156 11.54 -13.69 27.75
CA PRO A 156 11.92 -12.40 28.30
C PRO A 156 13.30 -12.42 28.98
N ALA A 157 13.62 -13.47 29.72
CA ALA A 157 14.87 -13.59 30.46
C ALA A 157 16.13 -13.54 29.58
N THR A 158 16.01 -13.99 28.33
CA THR A 158 17.12 -14.00 27.39
C THR A 158 16.93 -12.94 26.30
N GLY A 159 15.72 -12.43 26.09
CA GLY A 159 15.35 -11.62 24.93
C GLY A 159 15.20 -12.44 23.66
N ARG A 160 15.32 -13.78 23.72
CA ARG A 160 15.20 -14.63 22.52
C ARG A 160 13.75 -14.60 22.02
N TYR A 161 13.55 -14.51 20.71
CA TYR A 161 12.24 -14.65 20.09
C TYR A 161 12.27 -15.67 18.94
N GLN A 162 11.12 -16.25 18.64
CA GLN A 162 10.84 -17.07 17.47
C GLN A 162 9.44 -16.72 16.96
N LEU A 163 9.32 -16.32 15.70
CA LEU A 163 8.06 -16.04 15.03
C LEU A 163 7.67 -17.25 14.20
N TRP A 164 6.45 -17.77 14.38
CA TRP A 164 5.95 -18.97 13.73
C TRP A 164 4.74 -18.65 12.87
N GLN A 165 4.68 -19.21 11.66
CA GLN A 165 3.46 -19.33 10.89
C GLN A 165 2.75 -20.58 11.39
N TYR A 166 1.61 -20.44 12.03
CA TYR A 166 0.83 -21.59 12.46
C TYR A 166 0.25 -22.30 11.24
N ASP A 167 0.66 -23.55 11.03
CA ASP A 167 0.05 -24.43 10.04
C ASP A 167 -0.16 -25.82 10.68
N PRO A 168 -1.40 -26.19 11.02
CA PRO A 168 -1.70 -27.47 11.65
C PRO A 168 -1.50 -28.66 10.72
N THR A 169 -1.43 -28.44 9.40
CA THR A 169 -1.21 -29.49 8.40
C THR A 169 0.27 -29.78 8.18
N ASN A 170 1.15 -28.86 8.59
CA ASN A 170 2.58 -28.94 8.40
C ASN A 170 3.35 -28.89 9.74
N ALA A 171 3.36 -30.02 10.45
CA ALA A 171 4.14 -30.15 11.69
C ALA A 171 5.53 -30.72 11.38
N GLU A 172 6.54 -29.83 11.35
CA GLU A 172 7.94 -30.24 11.23
C GLU A 172 8.31 -31.25 12.34
N PRO A 173 8.96 -32.38 12.01
CA PRO A 173 9.37 -33.36 13.00
C PRO A 173 10.29 -32.71 14.04
N ASN A 174 9.82 -32.61 15.29
CA ASN A 174 10.51 -31.99 16.44
C ASN A 174 10.39 -30.46 16.56
N ALA A 175 9.60 -29.77 15.74
CA ALA A 175 9.31 -28.36 15.96
C ALA A 175 8.51 -28.15 17.26
N PRO A 176 8.81 -27.08 18.03
CA PRO A 176 8.09 -26.77 19.25
C PRO A 176 6.64 -26.33 18.98
N PHE A 177 6.37 -25.79 17.79
CA PHE A 177 5.07 -25.29 17.34
C PHE A 177 4.65 -25.95 16.01
N PRO A 178 3.35 -26.25 15.76
CA PRO A 178 2.88 -26.71 14.45
C PRO A 178 2.96 -25.58 13.43
N GLY A 179 3.67 -25.80 12.33
CA GLY A 179 3.88 -24.84 11.28
C GLY A 179 5.34 -24.45 11.06
N THR A 180 5.55 -23.35 10.35
CA THR A 180 6.86 -22.95 9.82
C THR A 180 7.50 -21.88 10.70
N LEU A 181 8.78 -22.07 11.08
CA LEU A 181 9.55 -21.01 11.70
C LEU A 181 9.82 -19.93 10.65
N ILE A 182 9.37 -18.71 10.91
CA ILE A 182 9.51 -17.56 10.03
C ILE A 182 10.84 -16.86 10.32
N ALA A 183 11.03 -16.48 11.59
CA ALA A 183 12.21 -15.77 12.04
C ALA A 183 12.57 -16.15 13.48
N GLU A 184 13.85 -16.09 13.84
CA GLU A 184 14.30 -16.20 15.21
C GLU A 184 15.47 -15.28 15.50
N GLY A 185 15.52 -14.73 16.71
CA GLY A 185 16.60 -13.82 17.06
C GLY A 185 16.62 -13.52 18.54
N ARG A 186 17.27 -12.40 18.88
CA ARG A 186 17.38 -11.92 20.25
C ARG A 186 17.24 -10.41 20.28
N TRP A 187 16.27 -9.91 21.03
CA TRP A 187 16.16 -8.49 21.34
C TRP A 187 17.11 -8.13 22.49
N PRO A 188 18.14 -7.30 22.26
CA PRO A 188 18.98 -6.78 23.34
C PRO A 188 18.26 -5.69 24.14
N ASP A 189 17.32 -5.00 23.50
CA ASP A 189 16.70 -3.76 24.00
C ASP A 189 15.25 -3.95 24.48
N ILE A 190 14.75 -5.19 24.56
CA ILE A 190 13.48 -5.53 25.21
C ILE A 190 13.76 -6.38 26.46
N PRO A 191 13.91 -5.72 27.63
CA PRO A 191 14.13 -6.35 28.92
C PRO A 191 13.07 -7.37 29.35
N ALA A 192 13.45 -8.21 30.32
CA ALA A 192 12.62 -9.32 30.80
C ALA A 192 11.34 -8.90 31.55
N ASP A 193 11.32 -7.66 32.05
CA ASP A 193 10.24 -7.05 32.81
C ASP A 193 9.24 -6.28 31.94
N HIS A 194 9.48 -6.18 30.63
CA HIS A 194 8.53 -5.58 29.70
C HIS A 194 7.34 -6.52 29.40
N GLU A 195 6.25 -5.94 28.92
CA GLU A 195 5.08 -6.63 28.41
C GLU A 195 4.84 -6.29 26.94
N LEU A 196 4.66 -7.31 26.13
CA LEU A 196 4.35 -7.16 24.71
C LEU A 196 2.88 -7.50 24.46
N VAL A 197 2.16 -6.59 23.79
CA VAL A 197 0.76 -6.78 23.38
C VAL A 197 0.61 -6.47 21.90
N TYR A 198 0.14 -7.44 21.13
CA TYR A 198 -0.23 -7.19 19.73
C TYR A 198 -1.49 -6.34 19.67
N LEU A 199 -1.38 -5.15 19.07
CA LEU A 199 -2.47 -4.19 19.01
C LEU A 199 -3.38 -4.39 17.79
N GLY A 200 -3.05 -5.33 16.89
CA GLY A 200 -3.61 -5.38 15.55
C GLY A 200 -2.81 -4.52 14.57
N TYR A 201 -3.19 -4.55 13.29
CA TYR A 201 -2.67 -3.62 12.26
C TYR A 201 -1.15 -3.57 12.18
N ARG A 202 -0.49 -4.72 12.34
CA ARG A 202 0.98 -4.79 12.33
C ARG A 202 1.64 -3.85 13.36
N ARG A 203 1.07 -3.76 14.56
CA ARG A 203 1.62 -2.99 15.69
C ARG A 203 1.77 -3.83 16.95
N ILE A 204 2.87 -3.63 17.66
CA ILE A 204 3.10 -4.19 18.99
C ILE A 204 3.31 -3.06 19.99
N LEU A 205 2.56 -3.10 21.09
CA LEU A 205 2.87 -2.35 22.30
C LEU A 205 3.97 -3.07 23.07
N ASP A 206 5.05 -2.36 23.36
CA ASP A 206 6.09 -2.69 24.31
C ASP A 206 5.94 -1.78 25.53
N TRP A 207 5.50 -2.33 26.66
CA TRP A 207 5.23 -1.59 27.89
C TRP A 207 6.18 -1.99 29.01
N GLU A 208 6.73 -1.02 29.72
CA GLU A 208 7.59 -1.18 30.89
C GLU A 208 6.77 -0.87 32.17
N PRO A 209 6.26 -1.89 32.89
CA PRO A 209 5.34 -1.67 34.01
C PRO A 209 5.95 -0.88 35.16
N ALA A 210 7.27 -0.98 35.37
CA ALA A 210 7.95 -0.37 36.51
C ALA A 210 8.03 1.17 36.42
N THR A 211 8.13 1.70 35.20
CA THR A 211 8.24 3.13 34.91
C THR A 211 6.96 3.71 34.33
N GLY A 212 6.09 2.86 33.76
CA GLY A 212 4.96 3.27 32.94
C GLY A 212 5.38 3.61 31.50
N ASP A 213 6.66 3.50 31.15
CA ASP A 213 7.14 3.82 29.81
C ASP A 213 6.57 2.83 28.79
N TYR A 214 6.26 3.30 27.59
CA TYR A 214 5.78 2.46 26.51
C TYR A 214 6.36 2.88 25.17
N ARG A 215 6.38 1.92 24.24
CA ARG A 215 6.77 2.06 22.84
C ARG A 215 5.76 1.31 21.99
N ILE A 216 5.36 1.87 20.86
CA ILE A 216 4.58 1.12 19.85
C ILE A 216 5.47 0.93 18.64
N TRP A 217 5.67 -0.33 18.26
CA TRP A 217 6.53 -0.74 17.16
C TRP A 217 5.71 -1.12 15.93
N ARG A 218 6.27 -0.86 14.75
CA ARG A 218 5.84 -1.54 13.52
C ARG A 218 6.29 -3.00 13.59
N TYR A 219 5.36 -3.89 13.28
CA TYR A 219 5.61 -5.31 13.11
C TYR A 219 5.67 -5.62 11.62
N ASP A 220 6.80 -6.13 11.14
CA ASP A 220 6.89 -6.61 9.77
C ASP A 220 6.63 -8.13 9.72
N PRO A 221 5.53 -8.59 9.09
CA PRO A 221 5.27 -10.01 8.94
C PRO A 221 6.17 -10.65 7.86
N MET A 222 6.80 -9.91 6.96
CA MET A 222 7.55 -10.50 5.85
C MET A 222 8.98 -10.91 6.20
N ILE A 223 9.47 -10.55 7.40
CA ILE A 223 10.82 -10.88 7.84
C ILE A 223 11.08 -12.40 7.82
N THR A 224 12.33 -12.80 7.56
CA THR A 224 12.73 -14.22 7.67
C THR A 224 14.09 -14.34 8.37
N GLY A 225 14.48 -15.56 8.74
CA GLY A 225 15.83 -15.81 9.26
C GLY A 225 16.09 -15.14 10.62
N SER A 226 17.17 -14.36 10.72
CA SER A 226 17.60 -13.72 11.99
C SER A 226 17.16 -12.27 12.18
N ASP A 227 16.31 -11.77 11.29
CA ASP A 227 15.93 -10.36 11.26
C ASP A 227 14.95 -9.99 12.38
N ASN A 228 14.98 -8.71 12.77
CA ASN A 228 14.17 -8.17 13.85
C ASN A 228 12.73 -7.89 13.37
N PRO A 229 11.69 -8.54 13.93
CA PRO A 229 10.31 -8.31 13.50
C PRO A 229 9.77 -6.93 13.89
N LEU A 230 10.44 -6.26 14.84
CA LEU A 230 10.13 -4.89 15.25
C LEU A 230 11.05 -3.93 14.49
N VAL A 231 10.56 -3.43 13.36
CA VAL A 231 11.37 -2.72 12.38
C VAL A 231 11.50 -1.22 12.68
N GLY A 232 12.66 -0.67 12.38
CA GLY A 232 12.93 0.77 12.46
C GLY A 232 12.94 1.32 13.89
N ARG A 233 12.46 2.57 14.04
CA ARG A 233 12.27 3.23 15.34
C ARG A 233 10.84 3.00 15.84
N PRO A 234 10.58 3.08 17.17
CA PRO A 234 9.21 3.12 17.67
C PRO A 234 8.41 4.19 16.94
N VAL A 235 7.19 3.86 16.55
CA VAL A 235 6.25 4.78 15.91
C VAL A 235 5.82 5.86 16.89
N ILE A 236 5.71 5.47 18.17
CA ILE A 236 5.48 6.37 19.29
C ILE A 236 6.15 5.79 20.54
N GLU A 237 6.61 6.67 21.41
CA GLU A 237 7.11 6.35 22.73
C GLU A 237 6.67 7.40 23.74
N GLY A 238 6.46 7.01 24.99
CA GLY A 238 5.99 7.92 26.04
C GLY A 238 5.90 7.23 27.40
N THR A 239 5.23 7.88 28.35
CA THR A 239 5.00 7.34 29.71
C THR A 239 3.50 7.37 30.01
N TRP A 240 2.98 6.27 30.53
CA TRP A 240 1.57 6.08 30.82
C TRP A 240 1.27 6.35 32.29
N ASP A 241 0.77 7.55 32.60
CA ASP A 241 0.49 7.98 33.98
C ASP A 241 -0.71 7.27 34.64
N ALA A 242 -1.51 6.53 33.88
CA ALA A 242 -2.78 5.96 34.34
C ALA A 242 -2.75 4.44 34.52
N ILE A 243 -1.70 3.75 34.04
CA ILE A 243 -1.54 2.31 34.15
C ILE A 243 -0.27 2.02 34.95
N ASP A 244 -0.49 1.43 36.12
CA ASP A 244 0.54 1.20 37.12
C ASP A 244 1.05 -0.26 37.09
N PRO A 245 2.17 -0.55 37.77
CA PRO A 245 2.59 -1.93 37.99
C PRO A 245 1.48 -2.79 38.59
N GLY A 246 1.16 -3.91 37.94
CA GLY A 246 0.15 -4.88 38.40
C GLY A 246 -1.15 -4.89 37.58
N HIS A 247 -1.30 -3.95 36.66
CA HIS A 247 -2.35 -3.99 35.64
C HIS A 247 -2.09 -5.12 34.62
N GLN A 248 -3.15 -5.57 33.96
CA GLN A 248 -3.08 -6.53 32.86
C GLN A 248 -3.65 -5.90 31.59
N LEU A 249 -2.86 -5.95 30.52
CA LEU A 249 -3.23 -5.43 29.22
C LEU A 249 -3.63 -6.56 28.26
N LEU A 250 -4.73 -6.36 27.52
CA LEU A 250 -5.21 -7.31 26.53
C LEU A 250 -5.81 -6.58 25.34
N SER A 251 -5.33 -6.87 24.13
CA SER A 251 -5.97 -6.38 22.91
C SER A 251 -7.36 -7.00 22.73
N LEU A 252 -8.34 -6.16 22.42
CA LEU A 252 -9.71 -6.57 22.08
C LEU A 252 -9.94 -6.61 20.55
N GLY A 253 -8.88 -6.43 19.75
CA GLY A 253 -8.98 -6.23 18.31
C GLY A 253 -9.53 -4.85 17.94
N SER A 254 -9.53 -4.53 16.64
CA SER A 254 -10.10 -3.28 16.08
C SER A 254 -9.74 -2.06 16.92
N ASN A 255 -8.44 -1.81 17.10
CA ASN A 255 -7.88 -0.68 17.86
C ASN A 255 -8.28 -0.47 19.33
N HIS A 256 -8.77 -1.51 20.01
CA HIS A 256 -9.15 -1.44 21.41
C HIS A 256 -8.18 -2.22 22.32
N LEU A 257 -7.80 -1.60 23.43
CA LEU A 257 -6.95 -2.17 24.46
C LEU A 257 -7.72 -2.21 25.78
N LEU A 258 -7.92 -3.41 26.31
CA LEU A 258 -8.42 -3.61 27.66
C LEU A 258 -7.27 -3.48 28.65
N ASP A 259 -7.52 -2.70 29.69
CA ASP A 259 -6.69 -2.56 30.86
C ASP A 259 -7.52 -3.00 32.07
N TRP A 260 -7.03 -4.01 32.78
CA TRP A 260 -7.67 -4.55 33.96
C TRP A 260 -6.75 -4.44 35.18
N GLU A 261 -7.27 -3.88 36.27
CA GLU A 261 -6.59 -3.83 37.57
C GLU A 261 -7.11 -4.97 38.46
N PRO A 262 -6.34 -6.06 38.66
CA PRO A 262 -6.82 -7.23 39.41
C PRO A 262 -7.04 -6.96 40.91
N ALA A 263 -6.38 -5.93 41.46
CA ALA A 263 -6.47 -5.58 42.87
C ALA A 263 -7.83 -4.95 43.24
N THR A 264 -8.43 -4.21 42.31
CA THR A 264 -9.69 -3.47 42.50
C THR A 264 -10.85 -4.06 41.73
N GLY A 265 -10.56 -4.85 40.67
CA GLY A 265 -11.55 -5.31 39.70
C GLY A 265 -11.89 -4.23 38.66
N GLN A 266 -11.22 -3.08 38.68
CA GLN A 266 -11.48 -2.00 37.73
C GLN A 266 -11.03 -2.40 36.33
N VAL A 267 -11.85 -2.07 35.34
CA VAL A 267 -11.57 -2.31 33.92
C VAL A 267 -11.75 -1.03 33.12
N ARG A 268 -10.84 -0.81 32.20
CA ARG A 268 -10.80 0.34 31.29
C ARG A 268 -10.61 -0.16 29.88
N VAL A 269 -11.39 0.35 28.94
CA VAL A 269 -11.16 0.13 27.52
C VAL A 269 -10.66 1.43 26.93
N TRP A 270 -9.46 1.36 26.39
CA TRP A 270 -8.82 2.43 25.66
C TRP A 270 -9.00 2.16 24.17
N GLU A 271 -9.55 3.13 23.45
CA GLU A 271 -9.46 3.17 22.00
C GLU A 271 -8.14 3.85 21.66
N PHE A 272 -7.15 3.12 21.18
CA PHE A 272 -5.93 3.77 20.74
C PHE A 272 -6.19 4.48 19.42
N ALA A 273 -5.82 5.75 19.38
CA ALA A 273 -6.00 6.59 18.22
C ALA A 273 -4.90 6.26 17.21
N LEU A 274 -5.25 5.42 16.23
CA LEU A 274 -4.39 5.13 15.08
C LEU A 274 -3.93 6.41 14.37
N THR A 275 -4.73 7.49 14.43
CA THR A 275 -4.41 8.82 13.91
C THR A 275 -3.23 9.51 14.62
N SER A 276 -2.94 9.15 15.87
CA SER A 276 -1.75 9.65 16.60
C SER A 276 -0.50 8.77 16.41
N ILE A 277 -0.60 7.73 15.58
CA ILE A 277 0.46 6.72 15.33
C ILE A 277 0.91 6.78 13.84
N GLY A 278 0.61 7.87 13.13
CA GLY A 278 1.42 8.36 11.99
C GLY A 278 1.47 7.55 10.69
N ALA A 279 0.61 6.54 10.45
CA ALA A 279 0.43 5.88 9.15
C ALA A 279 -0.63 4.77 9.24
N PHE A 280 -1.60 4.72 8.31
CA PHE A 280 -2.51 3.57 8.11
C PHE A 280 -1.95 2.62 7.05
N ALA A 281 -2.09 1.31 7.24
CA ALA A 281 -1.80 0.34 6.17
C ALA A 281 -2.94 0.34 5.13
N VAL A 282 -2.68 -0.25 3.96
CA VAL A 282 -3.69 -0.31 2.88
C VAL A 282 -4.97 -1.02 3.30
N ASP A 283 -4.83 -2.18 3.93
CA ASP A 283 -5.97 -2.96 4.44
C ASP A 283 -6.81 -2.16 5.45
N ASP A 284 -6.20 -1.27 6.24
CA ASP A 284 -6.89 -0.45 7.25
C ASP A 284 -7.86 0.54 6.59
N ILE A 285 -7.45 1.14 5.47
CA ILE A 285 -8.29 2.06 4.71
C ILE A 285 -9.39 1.29 3.98
N GLY A 286 -9.06 0.14 3.39
CA GLY A 286 -10.03 -0.75 2.77
C GLY A 286 -11.16 -1.14 3.73
N ASP A 287 -10.82 -1.53 4.96
CA ASP A 287 -11.79 -1.88 6.01
C ASP A 287 -12.65 -0.70 6.47
N LYS A 288 -12.07 0.52 6.54
CA LYS A 288 -12.81 1.74 6.92
C LYS A 288 -13.83 2.15 5.86
N LEU A 289 -13.48 1.96 4.59
CA LEU A 289 -14.34 2.25 3.45
C LEU A 289 -15.34 1.12 3.19
N ALA A 290 -15.03 -0.12 3.60
CA ALA A 290 -15.93 -1.25 3.53
C ALA A 290 -17.25 -0.91 4.26
N ASN A 291 -18.35 -0.90 3.50
CA ASN A 291 -19.71 -0.52 3.92
C ASN A 291 -20.04 0.99 3.95
N LYS A 292 -19.16 1.87 3.46
CA LYS A 292 -19.52 3.27 3.21
C LYS A 292 -20.17 3.41 1.83
N SER A 293 -21.22 4.20 1.75
CA SER A 293 -21.76 4.61 0.45
C SER A 293 -20.92 5.78 -0.05
N ILE A 294 -20.11 5.53 -1.08
CA ILE A 294 -19.27 6.53 -1.75
C ILE A 294 -20.07 7.13 -2.91
N SER A 295 -20.19 8.47 -2.95
CA SER A 295 -20.94 9.17 -4.01
C SER A 295 -20.12 9.46 -5.26
N GLY A 296 -18.79 9.41 -5.14
CA GLY A 296 -17.83 9.63 -6.20
C GLY A 296 -16.41 9.61 -5.66
N ILE A 297 -15.46 9.48 -6.57
CA ILE A 297 -14.03 9.39 -6.26
C ILE A 297 -13.31 10.43 -7.10
N THR A 298 -12.42 11.19 -6.48
CA THR A 298 -11.49 12.10 -7.14
C THR A 298 -10.08 11.63 -6.86
N VAL A 299 -9.32 11.29 -7.89
CA VAL A 299 -7.92 10.84 -7.76
C VAL A 299 -7.02 11.97 -8.26
N VAL A 300 -5.98 12.28 -7.50
CA VAL A 300 -5.00 13.31 -7.79
C VAL A 300 -3.63 12.67 -7.92
N THR A 301 -2.98 12.84 -9.08
CA THR A 301 -1.59 12.39 -9.31
C THR A 301 -0.67 13.58 -9.58
N HIS A 302 0.45 13.64 -8.86
CA HIS A 302 1.44 14.70 -9.02
C HIS A 302 2.46 14.39 -10.13
N GLY A 303 3.29 15.36 -10.53
CA GLY A 303 4.42 15.13 -11.42
C GLY A 303 5.73 14.87 -10.70
N ARG A 304 6.84 14.88 -11.45
CA ARG A 304 8.18 14.75 -10.87
C ARG A 304 8.45 15.81 -9.80
N GLN A 305 8.92 15.39 -8.64
CA GLN A 305 9.28 16.27 -7.52
C GLN A 305 10.81 16.28 -7.29
N LEU A 306 11.37 17.41 -6.85
CA LEU A 306 12.82 17.51 -6.58
C LEU A 306 13.26 16.80 -5.29
N SER A 307 12.31 16.47 -4.43
CA SER A 307 12.46 15.69 -3.21
C SER A 307 11.29 14.73 -3.12
N ASP A 308 11.49 13.59 -2.45
CA ASP A 308 10.44 12.57 -2.36
C ASP A 308 9.25 13.03 -1.53
N SER A 309 9.45 13.94 -0.56
CA SER A 309 8.42 14.77 0.12
C SER A 309 7.05 14.10 0.37
N ASP A 310 7.03 12.79 0.54
CA ASP A 310 5.83 11.96 0.64
C ASP A 310 4.76 12.29 -0.43
N GLY A 311 5.17 12.62 -1.67
CA GLY A 311 4.22 12.90 -2.76
C GLY A 311 3.37 14.18 -2.61
N ASP A 312 3.59 14.97 -1.56
CA ASP A 312 2.67 16.00 -1.07
C ASP A 312 2.52 17.27 -1.92
N SER A 313 3.18 17.39 -3.08
CA SER A 313 3.14 18.64 -3.84
C SER A 313 1.71 19.07 -4.16
N LEU A 314 0.81 18.14 -4.48
CA LEU A 314 -0.60 18.43 -4.78
C LEU A 314 -1.54 18.34 -3.56
N GLN A 315 -1.02 18.16 -2.34
CA GLN A 315 -1.82 18.12 -1.11
C GLN A 315 -2.76 19.34 -0.95
N PRO A 316 -2.32 20.60 -1.18
CA PRO A 316 -3.21 21.75 -1.08
C PRO A 316 -4.37 21.72 -2.09
N LEU A 317 -4.14 21.13 -3.27
CA LEU A 317 -5.19 20.95 -4.28
C LEU A 317 -6.20 19.91 -3.83
N ALA A 318 -5.73 18.75 -3.34
CA ALA A 318 -6.59 17.69 -2.82
C ALA A 318 -7.42 18.19 -1.62
N ALA A 319 -6.81 18.97 -0.72
CA ALA A 319 -7.48 19.61 0.41
C ALA A 319 -8.56 20.61 -0.04
N ASP A 320 -8.31 21.44 -1.06
CA ASP A 320 -9.33 22.37 -1.58
C ASP A 320 -10.54 21.63 -2.17
N ILE A 321 -10.29 20.51 -2.87
CA ILE A 321 -11.34 19.64 -3.40
C ILE A 321 -12.14 19.02 -2.25
N HIS A 322 -11.47 18.42 -1.28
CA HIS A 322 -12.10 17.82 -0.09
C HIS A 322 -12.93 18.84 0.68
N ASN A 323 -12.40 20.03 0.94
CA ASN A 323 -13.12 21.12 1.61
C ASN A 323 -14.39 21.55 0.86
N LYS A 324 -14.40 21.44 -0.47
CA LYS A 324 -15.56 21.77 -1.31
C LYS A 324 -16.57 20.62 -1.40
N ALA A 325 -16.07 19.39 -1.49
CA ALA A 325 -16.85 18.19 -1.73
C ALA A 325 -17.44 17.58 -0.44
N GLY A 326 -16.72 17.67 0.68
CA GLY A 326 -16.93 16.86 1.86
C GLY A 326 -16.47 15.41 1.66
N GLY A 327 -16.58 14.59 2.71
CA GLY A 327 -16.21 13.17 2.66
C GLY A 327 -14.80 12.88 3.17
N TRP A 328 -14.07 12.04 2.46
CA TRP A 328 -12.75 11.53 2.84
C TRP A 328 -11.66 12.21 2.01
N LEU A 329 -10.59 12.64 2.67
CA LEU A 329 -9.30 12.90 2.05
C LEU A 329 -8.35 11.80 2.50
N ILE A 330 -7.76 11.12 1.54
CA ILE A 330 -6.88 9.99 1.76
C ILE A 330 -5.60 10.30 0.99
N ASP A 331 -4.48 10.24 1.68
CA ASP A 331 -3.16 10.55 1.15
C ASP A 331 -2.33 9.27 1.17
N TYR A 332 -1.98 8.75 0.01
CA TYR A 332 -1.26 7.50 -0.14
C TYR A 332 0.21 7.81 -0.44
N ASP A 333 1.10 7.31 0.41
CA ASP A 333 2.52 7.62 0.40
C ASP A 333 3.35 6.35 0.21
N VAL A 334 4.54 6.53 -0.35
CA VAL A 334 5.56 5.48 -0.47
C VAL A 334 6.87 6.02 0.11
N ASP A 335 7.37 5.39 1.17
CA ASP A 335 8.68 5.78 1.70
C ASP A 335 9.84 5.34 0.77
N GLY A 336 11.00 5.97 0.95
CA GLY A 336 12.21 5.63 0.17
C GLY A 336 12.74 4.21 0.36
N ASN A 337 12.13 3.37 1.20
CA ASN A 337 12.42 1.93 1.30
C ASN A 337 11.38 1.05 0.60
N GLY A 338 10.38 1.64 -0.07
CA GLY A 338 9.33 0.91 -0.77
C GLY A 338 8.12 0.55 0.07
N ASN A 339 8.04 1.00 1.32
CA ASN A 339 6.87 0.75 2.15
C ASN A 339 5.77 1.72 1.79
N ASP A 340 4.58 1.19 1.54
CA ASP A 340 3.40 1.99 1.32
C ASP A 340 2.59 2.19 2.59
N PHE A 341 2.01 3.38 2.70
CA PHE A 341 1.13 3.73 3.80
C PHE A 341 0.19 4.85 3.38
N PHE A 342 -0.78 5.13 4.24
CA PHE A 342 -1.61 6.31 4.13
C PHE A 342 -1.27 7.28 5.25
N ASP A 343 -1.13 8.55 4.89
CA ASP A 343 -0.71 9.57 5.82
C ASP A 343 -1.73 9.72 6.96
N SER A 344 -1.24 10.12 8.13
CA SER A 344 -2.15 10.31 9.25
C SER A 344 -3.05 11.51 8.96
N CYS A 345 -4.34 11.27 8.76
CA CYS A 345 -5.35 12.32 8.74
C CYS A 345 -5.27 13.14 10.03
N THR A 346 -4.47 14.21 10.04
CA THR A 346 -4.20 14.98 11.26
C THR A 346 -5.44 15.66 11.81
N ASN A 347 -6.54 15.78 11.03
CA ASN A 347 -7.88 16.14 11.51
C ASN A 347 -9.09 15.65 10.66
N ASP A 348 -8.94 15.06 9.46
CA ASP A 348 -10.03 15.04 8.45
C ASP A 348 -10.49 13.68 7.86
N CYS A 349 -10.10 12.55 8.45
CA CYS A 349 -10.68 11.23 8.11
C CYS A 349 -12.13 11.06 8.65
N ASN A 350 -12.73 12.09 9.25
CA ASN A 350 -14.09 12.05 9.75
C ASN A 350 -15.05 12.73 8.77
N ALA A 351 -16.09 11.99 8.37
CA ALA A 351 -17.20 12.49 7.58
C ALA A 351 -17.74 13.83 8.13
N ALA A 352 -17.49 14.89 7.35
CA ALA A 352 -18.08 16.24 7.38
C ALA A 352 -18.12 16.99 8.73
N ALA A 353 -17.46 18.16 8.76
CA ALA A 353 -17.94 19.27 9.58
C ALA A 353 -19.38 19.62 9.15
N ALA A 354 -20.31 19.63 10.11
CA ALA A 354 -21.72 19.91 9.87
C ALA A 354 -21.93 21.25 9.13
N GLY A 355 -22.30 21.20 7.84
CA GLY A 355 -22.63 22.37 7.03
C GLY A 355 -22.21 22.35 5.56
N GLN A 356 -21.38 21.39 5.13
CA GLN A 356 -20.95 21.23 3.72
C GLN A 356 -21.94 20.37 2.90
N LYS A 357 -21.93 20.48 1.55
CA LYS A 357 -22.76 19.64 0.66
C LYS A 357 -22.49 18.18 1.05
N GLY A 358 -23.49 17.46 1.58
CA GLY A 358 -23.32 16.12 2.15
C GLY A 358 -23.07 15.01 1.12
N LEU A 359 -22.04 15.16 0.28
CA LEU A 359 -21.54 14.13 -0.63
C LEU A 359 -20.49 13.31 0.13
N ASN A 360 -20.59 11.99 0.08
CA ASN A 360 -19.60 11.09 0.64
C ASN A 360 -18.53 10.83 -0.44
N GLU A 361 -17.83 11.89 -0.87
CA GLU A 361 -16.75 11.77 -1.85
C GLU A 361 -15.49 11.20 -1.20
N VAL A 362 -14.66 10.56 -2.01
CA VAL A 362 -13.28 10.21 -1.63
C VAL A 362 -12.34 11.01 -2.51
N VAL A 363 -11.44 11.75 -1.91
CA VAL A 363 -10.32 12.41 -2.58
C VAL A 363 -9.07 11.61 -2.22
N LEU A 364 -8.45 10.98 -3.22
CA LEU A 364 -7.21 10.22 -3.08
C LEU A 364 -6.06 11.03 -3.70
N LEU A 365 -5.06 11.39 -2.91
CA LEU A 365 -3.75 11.83 -3.41
C LEU A 365 -2.86 10.60 -3.48
N PHE A 366 -2.23 10.38 -4.63
CA PHE A 366 -1.39 9.21 -4.89
C PHE A 366 0.06 9.63 -5.09
N ASP A 367 0.92 9.13 -4.21
CA ASP A 367 2.37 9.26 -4.28
C ASP A 367 2.99 8.25 -5.24
N TRP A 368 3.89 8.78 -6.06
CA TRP A 368 4.84 8.04 -6.91
C TRP A 368 6.13 8.85 -7.10
N ALA A 369 6.50 9.65 -6.09
CA ALA A 369 7.61 10.61 -6.17
C ALA A 369 8.96 9.91 -6.38
N ALA A 370 9.18 8.79 -5.70
CA ALA A 370 10.38 7.98 -5.86
C ALA A 370 10.53 7.49 -7.31
N GLU A 371 9.47 6.91 -7.88
CA GLU A 371 9.42 6.43 -9.26
C GLU A 371 9.60 7.56 -10.28
N SER A 372 8.96 8.71 -10.04
CA SER A 372 9.06 9.89 -10.91
C SER A 372 10.48 10.47 -10.99
N ASN A 373 11.36 10.10 -10.05
CA ASN A 373 12.75 10.52 -9.97
C ASN A 373 13.73 9.52 -10.59
N GLU A 374 13.25 8.41 -11.13
CA GLU A 374 14.09 7.42 -11.80
C GLU A 374 14.34 7.81 -13.27
N ALA A 375 15.56 7.57 -13.74
CA ALA A 375 16.01 7.96 -15.08
C ALA A 375 16.08 6.74 -16.03
N SER A 376 15.01 5.94 -16.06
CA SER A 376 14.83 4.81 -16.97
C SER A 376 13.34 4.63 -17.30
N THR A 377 13.00 3.73 -18.22
CA THR A 377 11.61 3.47 -18.63
C THR A 377 10.88 2.53 -17.67
N GLY A 378 9.56 2.37 -17.85
CA GLY A 378 8.71 1.38 -17.15
C GLY A 378 8.06 1.87 -15.84
N TRP A 379 8.52 2.99 -15.28
CA TRP A 379 8.03 3.52 -14.01
C TRP A 379 6.61 4.08 -14.09
N GLY A 380 6.24 4.72 -15.21
CA GLY A 380 4.91 5.30 -15.39
C GLY A 380 3.81 4.24 -15.46
N GLU A 381 4.08 3.17 -16.19
CA GLU A 381 3.22 1.98 -16.33
C GLU A 381 3.09 1.24 -15.01
N ALA A 382 4.20 1.06 -14.28
CA ALA A 382 4.20 0.42 -12.97
C ALA A 382 3.41 1.22 -11.93
N ALA A 383 3.57 2.55 -11.90
CA ALA A 383 2.80 3.42 -11.01
C ALA A 383 1.30 3.42 -11.36
N GLY A 384 0.97 3.39 -12.67
CA GLY A 384 -0.41 3.26 -13.13
C GLY A 384 -1.07 1.93 -12.75
N ASP A 385 -0.31 0.83 -12.82
CA ASP A 385 -0.74 -0.50 -12.38
C ASP A 385 -0.94 -0.58 -10.85
N ALA A 386 -0.02 0.03 -10.10
CA ALA A 386 -0.12 0.14 -8.65
C ALA A 386 -1.34 0.98 -8.22
N LEU A 387 -1.59 2.12 -8.86
CA LEU A 387 -2.78 2.94 -8.60
C LEU A 387 -4.08 2.19 -8.95
N PHE A 388 -4.12 1.51 -10.10
CA PHE A 388 -5.27 0.66 -10.46
C PHE A 388 -5.55 -0.40 -9.39
N SER A 389 -4.50 -1.09 -8.93
CA SER A 389 -4.59 -2.12 -7.91
C SER A 389 -4.99 -1.53 -6.55
N LEU A 390 -4.43 -0.38 -6.17
CA LEU A 390 -4.78 0.31 -4.93
C LEU A 390 -6.28 0.61 -4.87
N LEU A 391 -6.87 1.19 -5.93
CA LEU A 391 -8.30 1.51 -5.98
C LEU A 391 -9.19 0.27 -5.73
N ILE A 392 -8.75 -0.91 -6.16
CA ILE A 392 -9.45 -2.18 -5.92
C ILE A 392 -9.24 -2.63 -4.47
N ASP A 393 -8.00 -2.59 -3.99
CA ASP A 393 -7.60 -3.09 -2.67
C ASP A 393 -8.31 -2.34 -1.53
N ILE A 394 -8.45 -1.01 -1.68
CA ILE A 394 -9.20 -0.18 -0.74
C ILE A 394 -10.71 -0.12 -1.01
N ASN A 395 -11.23 -1.02 -1.85
CA ASN A 395 -12.66 -1.18 -2.17
C ASN A 395 -13.34 0.08 -2.77
N LEU A 396 -12.58 0.92 -3.49
CA LEU A 396 -13.16 2.07 -4.19
C LEU A 396 -13.73 1.68 -5.55
N ILE A 397 -13.15 0.67 -6.19
CA ILE A 397 -13.67 0.10 -7.44
C ILE A 397 -13.72 -1.44 -7.36
N ASP A 398 -14.62 -2.02 -8.13
CA ASP A 398 -14.71 -3.47 -8.36
C ASP A 398 -14.77 -3.71 -9.89
N PRO A 399 -13.71 -4.30 -10.49
CA PRO A 399 -13.67 -4.59 -11.93
C PRO A 399 -14.73 -5.61 -12.40
N THR A 400 -15.39 -6.30 -11.47
CA THR A 400 -16.49 -7.23 -11.76
C THR A 400 -17.87 -6.61 -11.55
N ALA A 401 -17.94 -5.45 -10.91
CA ALA A 401 -19.19 -4.75 -10.67
C ALA A 401 -19.69 -4.04 -11.93
N THR A 402 -21.02 -3.96 -12.03
CA THR A 402 -21.70 -3.25 -13.13
C THR A 402 -21.93 -1.77 -12.85
N ASP A 403 -21.71 -1.33 -11.60
CA ASP A 403 -21.93 0.03 -11.14
C ASP A 403 -20.80 0.38 -10.17
N ASN A 404 -19.86 1.20 -10.65
CA ASN A 404 -18.78 1.77 -9.85
C ASN A 404 -19.07 3.25 -9.59
N PRO A 405 -18.62 3.84 -8.46
CA PRO A 405 -18.80 5.26 -8.22
C PRO A 405 -18.18 6.11 -9.36
N PRO A 406 -18.74 7.28 -9.69
CA PRO A 406 -18.18 8.13 -10.73
C PRO A 406 -16.77 8.61 -10.37
N LEU A 407 -15.83 8.42 -11.30
CA LEU A 407 -14.41 8.74 -11.13
C LEU A 407 -14.05 10.07 -11.80
N HIS A 408 -13.32 10.94 -11.09
CA HIS A 408 -12.64 12.12 -11.66
C HIS A 408 -11.15 12.01 -11.40
N PHE A 409 -10.32 11.96 -12.45
CA PHE A 409 -8.87 12.01 -12.32
C PHE A 409 -8.36 13.42 -12.59
N ILE A 410 -7.42 13.91 -11.78
CA ILE A 410 -6.77 15.19 -11.94
C ILE A 410 -5.27 14.94 -11.85
N ALA A 411 -4.55 15.24 -12.91
CA ALA A 411 -3.16 14.83 -13.05
C ALA A 411 -2.30 16.02 -13.43
N HIS A 412 -1.14 16.19 -12.78
CA HIS A 412 -0.17 17.22 -13.11
C HIS A 412 1.10 16.62 -13.72
N SER A 413 1.64 17.27 -14.74
CA SER A 413 2.98 16.99 -15.25
C SER A 413 3.19 15.51 -15.61
N PHE A 414 4.26 14.84 -15.15
CA PHE A 414 4.48 13.44 -15.46
C PHE A 414 3.32 12.53 -14.99
N GLY A 415 2.61 12.94 -13.95
CA GLY A 415 1.44 12.24 -13.43
C GLY A 415 0.30 12.14 -14.45
N THR A 416 0.33 12.92 -15.53
CA THR A 416 -0.64 12.78 -16.63
C THR A 416 -0.50 11.47 -17.38
N ALA A 417 0.72 10.93 -17.50
CA ALA A 417 0.96 9.62 -18.09
C ALA A 417 0.51 8.50 -17.13
N VAL A 418 0.85 8.60 -15.84
CA VAL A 418 0.39 7.65 -14.79
C VAL A 418 -1.14 7.60 -14.71
N THR A 419 -1.81 8.75 -14.75
CA THR A 419 -3.28 8.81 -14.81
C THR A 419 -3.82 8.18 -16.09
N SER A 420 -3.13 8.35 -17.22
CA SER A 420 -3.53 7.70 -18.47
C SER A 420 -3.49 6.17 -18.35
N GLU A 421 -2.43 5.62 -17.75
CA GLU A 421 -2.22 4.18 -17.53
C GLU A 421 -3.31 3.54 -16.66
N VAL A 422 -3.70 4.17 -15.54
CA VAL A 422 -4.80 3.66 -14.70
C VAL A 422 -6.15 3.76 -15.42
N VAL A 423 -6.42 4.85 -16.16
CA VAL A 423 -7.68 5.01 -16.89
C VAL A 423 -7.80 4.02 -18.04
N GLU A 424 -6.69 3.64 -18.67
CA GLU A 424 -6.65 2.58 -19.68
C GLU A 424 -7.08 1.22 -19.10
N ARG A 425 -6.49 0.84 -17.95
CA ARG A 425 -6.86 -0.39 -17.24
C ARG A 425 -8.32 -0.39 -16.85
N LEU A 426 -8.85 0.75 -16.38
CA LEU A 426 -10.29 0.91 -16.13
C LEU A 426 -11.13 0.71 -17.41
N ALA A 427 -10.65 1.23 -18.56
CA ALA A 427 -11.32 1.05 -19.84
C ALA A 427 -11.38 -0.42 -20.26
N ARG A 428 -10.31 -1.18 -20.00
CA ARG A 428 -10.24 -2.61 -20.28
C ARG A 428 -11.30 -3.42 -19.51
N PHE A 429 -11.66 -2.99 -18.30
CA PHE A 429 -12.74 -3.57 -17.51
C PHE A 429 -14.11 -2.89 -17.73
N ASN A 430 -14.24 -2.03 -18.74
CA ASN A 430 -15.45 -1.25 -19.03
C ASN A 430 -15.94 -0.40 -17.84
N ILE A 431 -15.03 0.04 -16.97
CA ILE A 431 -15.35 0.94 -15.86
C ILE A 431 -15.39 2.37 -16.40
N PRO A 432 -16.54 3.09 -16.32
CA PRO A 432 -16.65 4.43 -16.84
C PRO A 432 -15.90 5.44 -15.97
N VAL A 433 -15.21 6.38 -16.61
CA VAL A 433 -14.58 7.54 -15.96
C VAL A 433 -15.37 8.79 -16.33
N ASP A 434 -15.86 9.51 -15.32
CA ASP A 434 -16.71 10.69 -15.55
C ASP A 434 -15.92 11.88 -16.09
N HIS A 435 -14.72 12.12 -15.55
CA HIS A 435 -13.91 13.28 -15.90
C HIS A 435 -12.42 12.98 -15.75
N VAL A 436 -11.60 13.39 -16.72
CA VAL A 436 -10.13 13.49 -16.57
C VAL A 436 -9.68 14.93 -16.80
N THR A 437 -8.87 15.48 -15.90
CA THR A 437 -8.26 16.80 -16.03
C THR A 437 -6.74 16.67 -16.08
N TYR A 438 -6.14 17.15 -17.17
CA TYR A 438 -4.68 17.25 -17.31
C TYR A 438 -4.21 18.68 -17.01
N LEU A 439 -3.29 18.82 -16.06
CA LEU A 439 -2.70 20.08 -15.65
C LEU A 439 -1.25 20.08 -16.10
N ASP A 440 -0.92 20.98 -17.03
CA ASP A 440 0.40 21.15 -17.62
C ASP A 440 1.05 19.78 -17.96
N PRO A 441 0.48 19.02 -18.91
CA PRO A 441 0.93 17.65 -19.18
C PRO A 441 2.38 17.62 -19.68
N HIS A 442 3.18 16.78 -19.03
CA HIS A 442 4.59 16.50 -19.39
C HIS A 442 4.73 15.05 -19.80
N ASP A 443 3.97 14.69 -20.83
CA ASP A 443 3.86 13.35 -21.37
C ASP A 443 4.78 13.15 -22.59
N PHE A 444 5.88 13.92 -22.68
CA PHE A 444 6.77 13.95 -23.83
C PHE A 444 8.20 14.39 -23.53
N ASP A 445 9.10 14.15 -24.48
CA ASP A 445 10.52 14.51 -24.40
C ASP A 445 10.75 15.99 -24.79
N GLU A 446 11.00 16.85 -23.80
CA GLU A 446 11.46 18.23 -23.97
C GLU A 446 12.98 18.33 -24.10
N GLY A 447 13.70 17.21 -24.02
CA GLY A 447 15.15 17.15 -23.92
C GLY A 447 15.68 17.44 -22.52
N LEU A 448 14.85 17.27 -21.48
CA LEU A 448 15.32 17.26 -20.10
C LEU A 448 15.86 15.86 -19.76
N THR A 449 16.44 15.69 -18.57
CA THR A 449 17.13 14.44 -18.23
C THR A 449 16.16 13.29 -17.95
N PHE A 450 15.03 13.58 -17.29
CA PHE A 450 14.13 12.53 -16.77
C PHE A 450 12.95 12.23 -17.72
N ASP A 451 12.42 13.23 -18.41
CA ASP A 451 11.31 13.09 -19.36
C ASP A 451 11.69 12.22 -20.57
N GLY A 452 12.89 12.46 -21.13
CA GLY A 452 13.45 11.66 -22.20
C GLY A 452 13.82 10.24 -21.74
N ALA A 453 14.36 10.09 -20.53
CA ALA A 453 14.81 8.79 -20.02
C ALA A 453 13.66 7.88 -19.57
N GLN A 454 12.54 8.44 -19.10
CA GLN A 454 11.36 7.68 -18.71
C GLN A 454 10.51 7.20 -19.89
N HIS A 455 10.67 7.80 -21.07
CA HIS A 455 9.89 7.47 -22.26
C HIS A 455 8.37 7.55 -22.03
N LEU A 456 7.90 8.48 -21.19
CA LEU A 456 6.46 8.61 -20.92
C LEU A 456 5.64 8.85 -22.20
N PHE A 457 6.22 9.39 -23.27
CA PHE A 457 5.57 9.58 -24.57
C PHE A 457 5.21 8.30 -25.31
N ASP A 458 5.71 7.14 -24.89
CA ASP A 458 5.43 5.86 -25.52
C ASP A 458 4.16 5.18 -24.95
N LEU A 459 3.58 5.74 -23.87
CA LEU A 459 2.54 5.06 -23.07
C LEU A 459 1.10 5.26 -23.59
N GLY A 460 0.82 6.41 -24.20
CA GLY A 460 -0.52 6.81 -24.58
C GLY A 460 -0.76 6.78 -26.09
N GLN A 461 -1.87 7.41 -26.47
CA GLN A 461 -2.34 7.48 -27.84
C GLN A 461 -2.77 8.92 -28.21
N PRO A 462 -2.51 9.36 -29.45
CA PRO A 462 -1.78 8.64 -30.51
C PRO A 462 -0.28 8.57 -30.21
N ALA A 463 0.48 7.79 -30.99
CA ALA A 463 1.93 7.68 -30.85
C ALA A 463 2.65 9.03 -30.60
N ALA A 464 3.62 9.02 -29.67
CA ALA A 464 4.31 10.19 -29.10
C ALA A 464 3.47 11.05 -28.13
N TYR A 465 2.38 10.50 -27.59
CA TYR A 465 1.65 11.01 -26.43
C TYR A 465 1.65 10.00 -25.31
N GLY A 466 2.02 10.42 -24.11
CA GLY A 466 1.89 9.61 -22.90
C GLY A 466 0.53 9.76 -22.23
N ALA A 467 -0.15 10.88 -22.44
CA ALA A 467 -1.49 11.12 -21.91
C ALA A 467 -2.54 10.94 -23.00
N ALA A 468 -3.54 10.12 -22.74
CA ALA A 468 -4.57 9.75 -23.71
C ALA A 468 -5.99 9.87 -23.14
N VAL A 469 -6.93 10.30 -23.99
CA VAL A 469 -8.36 10.23 -23.66
C VAL A 469 -8.93 8.91 -24.15
N TRP A 470 -9.07 7.95 -23.24
CA TRP A 470 -9.61 6.61 -23.50
C TRP A 470 -11.13 6.61 -23.73
N ASN A 471 -11.63 5.51 -24.30
CA ASN A 471 -13.02 5.37 -24.74
C ASN A 471 -14.05 5.29 -23.59
N ASN A 472 -13.62 4.99 -22.36
CA ASN A 472 -14.44 4.95 -21.15
C ASN A 472 -14.58 6.33 -20.47
N VAL A 473 -13.83 7.34 -20.91
CA VAL A 473 -13.88 8.69 -20.36
C VAL A 473 -15.12 9.41 -20.91
N ALA A 474 -15.90 10.09 -20.07
CA ALA A 474 -17.05 10.88 -20.51
C ALA A 474 -16.66 12.32 -20.89
N PHE A 475 -15.72 12.93 -20.17
CA PHE A 475 -15.21 14.27 -20.45
C PHE A 475 -13.75 14.40 -20.07
N ALA A 476 -12.99 15.15 -20.86
CA ALA A 476 -11.60 15.46 -20.56
C ALA A 476 -11.31 16.93 -20.84
N ASP A 477 -10.54 17.58 -19.96
CA ASP A 477 -10.00 18.92 -20.17
C ASP A 477 -8.50 18.97 -19.86
N ALA A 478 -7.80 19.90 -20.51
CA ALA A 478 -6.37 20.09 -20.34
C ALA A 478 -6.03 21.59 -20.24
N TYR A 479 -5.38 21.98 -19.15
CA TYR A 479 -4.93 23.35 -18.90
C TYR A 479 -3.41 23.37 -18.90
N TYR A 480 -2.79 24.13 -19.79
CA TYR A 480 -1.35 24.04 -20.00
C TYR A 480 -0.73 25.40 -20.30
N GLN A 481 0.55 25.55 -19.99
CA GLN A 481 1.34 26.72 -20.35
C GLN A 481 2.51 26.33 -21.26
N THR A 482 2.90 27.22 -22.17
CA THR A 482 4.07 27.01 -23.04
C THR A 482 5.12 28.11 -22.86
N ARG A 483 5.02 28.87 -21.77
CA ARG A 483 5.81 30.08 -21.55
C ARG A 483 7.12 29.75 -20.86
N GLY A 484 7.11 28.76 -19.96
CA GLY A 484 8.30 28.22 -19.30
C GLY A 484 9.10 29.29 -18.55
N LYS A 485 8.46 30.07 -17.67
CA LYS A 485 9.15 31.09 -16.85
C LYS A 485 9.05 30.81 -15.37
N ALA A 486 10.18 30.94 -14.68
CA ALA A 486 10.29 30.97 -13.22
C ALA A 486 11.47 31.88 -12.86
N GLY A 487 11.25 32.88 -11.99
CA GLY A 487 12.30 33.76 -11.47
C GLY A 487 13.48 34.01 -12.43
N TRP A 488 14.67 33.53 -12.04
CA TRP A 488 15.92 33.63 -12.84
C TRP A 488 16.40 32.29 -13.42
N ILE A 489 15.62 31.21 -13.26
CA ILE A 489 15.98 29.87 -13.73
C ILE A 489 15.47 29.69 -15.16
N GLU A 490 16.33 29.18 -16.05
CA GLU A 490 16.06 29.09 -17.49
C GLU A 490 15.30 27.83 -17.92
N VAL A 491 15.12 26.83 -17.05
CA VAL A 491 14.52 25.54 -17.41
C VAL A 491 13.28 25.29 -16.57
N VAL A 492 12.13 25.68 -17.12
CA VAL A 492 10.79 25.39 -16.58
C VAL A 492 10.06 24.56 -17.62
N PRO A 493 9.57 23.36 -17.25
CA PRO A 493 8.83 22.51 -18.18
C PRO A 493 7.64 23.28 -18.79
N SER A 494 7.34 23.05 -20.07
CA SER A 494 6.13 23.53 -20.76
C SER A 494 5.14 22.41 -21.15
N GLY A 495 3.86 22.56 -20.84
CA GLY A 495 2.84 21.61 -21.26
C GLY A 495 2.41 21.76 -22.72
N ARG A 496 1.42 20.94 -23.14
CA ARG A 496 0.88 20.91 -24.51
C ARG A 496 -0.61 20.51 -24.55
N PRO A 497 -1.33 20.71 -25.67
CA PRO A 497 -2.69 20.21 -25.80
C PRO A 497 -2.72 18.68 -25.96
N ILE A 498 -3.78 18.04 -25.44
CA ILE A 498 -4.05 16.60 -25.47
C ILE A 498 -5.18 16.30 -26.48
N PRO A 499 -4.98 15.37 -27.43
CA PRO A 499 -6.04 14.88 -28.32
C PRO A 499 -7.25 14.33 -27.55
N GLY A 500 -8.47 14.65 -28.01
CA GLY A 500 -9.71 14.25 -27.33
C GLY A 500 -10.13 15.09 -26.11
N ALA A 501 -9.31 16.06 -25.67
CA ALA A 501 -9.65 16.94 -24.55
C ALA A 501 -10.16 18.31 -25.00
N TYR A 502 -10.91 18.98 -24.12
CA TYR A 502 -11.07 20.43 -24.16
C TYR A 502 -9.78 21.09 -23.65
N ASN A 503 -9.00 21.64 -24.57
CA ASN A 503 -7.70 22.23 -24.32
C ASN A 503 -7.81 23.74 -24.10
N TYR A 504 -7.14 24.23 -23.07
CA TYR A 504 -7.13 25.62 -22.64
C TYR A 504 -5.68 26.07 -22.38
N PRO A 505 -5.06 26.84 -23.31
CA PRO A 505 -3.74 27.40 -23.08
C PRO A 505 -3.83 28.57 -22.09
N LEU A 506 -3.02 28.55 -21.04
CA LEU A 506 -2.90 29.63 -20.06
C LEU A 506 -1.99 30.72 -20.63
N LEU A 507 -2.61 31.81 -21.09
CA LEU A 507 -1.89 32.93 -21.72
C LEU A 507 -1.94 34.17 -20.84
N ASP A 508 -3.14 34.66 -20.59
CA ASP A 508 -3.39 35.83 -19.74
C ASP A 508 -3.68 35.42 -18.28
N GLU A 509 -3.91 34.14 -18.03
CA GLU A 509 -4.15 33.55 -16.72
C GLU A 509 -2.87 33.32 -15.92
N LEU A 510 -1.70 33.50 -16.52
CA LEU A 510 -0.42 33.49 -15.83
C LEU A 510 -0.11 34.88 -15.23
N PRO A 511 0.66 34.97 -14.14
CA PRO A 511 1.12 36.26 -13.61
C PRO A 511 2.19 36.85 -14.54
N ASN A 512 2.65 38.09 -14.28
CA ASN A 512 3.85 38.56 -14.97
C ASN A 512 5.04 37.71 -14.53
N ALA A 513 5.86 37.27 -15.48
CA ALA A 513 7.03 36.46 -15.19
C ALA A 513 8.03 37.14 -14.22
N ASP A 514 8.12 38.48 -14.28
CA ASP A 514 9.00 39.27 -13.40
C ASP A 514 8.50 39.34 -11.94
N ASP A 515 7.25 38.91 -11.67
CA ASP A 515 6.67 38.91 -10.33
C ASP A 515 6.99 37.63 -9.54
N TYR A 516 7.52 36.58 -10.19
CA TYR A 516 7.94 35.37 -9.49
C TYR A 516 9.08 35.66 -8.49
N PRO A 517 9.03 35.10 -7.27
CA PRO A 517 10.13 35.18 -6.32
C PRO A 517 11.45 34.69 -6.93
N PHE A 518 12.56 35.25 -6.45
CA PHE A 518 13.89 34.88 -6.94
C PHE A 518 14.22 33.39 -6.72
N ASP A 519 13.65 32.80 -5.67
CA ASP A 519 13.80 31.41 -5.23
C ASP A 519 12.70 30.48 -5.76
N ASP A 520 11.76 30.98 -6.55
CA ASP A 520 10.77 30.14 -7.21
C ASP A 520 11.42 29.39 -8.38
N VAL A 521 11.54 28.08 -8.22
CA VAL A 521 12.21 27.17 -9.16
C VAL A 521 11.25 26.45 -10.10
N VAL A 522 9.94 26.64 -9.93
CA VAL A 522 8.89 25.95 -10.69
C VAL A 522 8.01 26.91 -11.49
N GLY A 523 7.78 28.14 -11.01
CA GLY A 523 7.10 29.23 -11.72
C GLY A 523 5.82 28.81 -12.44
N ASP A 524 5.76 29.10 -13.75
CA ASP A 524 4.60 28.83 -14.60
C ASP A 524 4.11 27.38 -14.51
N HIS A 525 5.03 26.42 -14.38
CA HIS A 525 4.72 25.00 -14.36
C HIS A 525 3.87 24.59 -13.15
N SER A 526 4.22 25.09 -11.96
CA SER A 526 3.41 24.84 -10.76
C SER A 526 2.24 25.82 -10.62
N TYR A 527 2.33 27.01 -11.20
CA TYR A 527 1.23 27.99 -11.17
C TYR A 527 -0.09 27.41 -11.70
N VAL A 528 -0.02 26.53 -12.70
CA VAL A 528 -1.19 25.84 -13.29
C VAL A 528 -2.06 25.17 -12.23
N TRP A 529 -1.46 24.45 -11.27
CA TRP A 529 -2.20 23.75 -10.23
C TRP A 529 -2.26 24.54 -8.92
N VAL A 530 -1.15 25.17 -8.46
CA VAL A 530 -1.06 25.91 -7.19
C VAL A 530 -2.05 27.07 -7.15
N CYS A 531 -2.22 27.75 -8.28
CA CYS A 531 -2.94 29.00 -8.35
C CYS A 531 -4.13 28.92 -9.28
N PHE A 532 -3.92 28.65 -10.56
CA PHE A 532 -4.99 28.69 -11.55
C PHE A 532 -6.09 27.67 -11.22
N TYR A 533 -5.75 26.38 -11.11
CA TYR A 533 -6.77 25.34 -10.95
C TYR A 533 -7.41 25.36 -9.55
N ARG A 534 -6.63 25.60 -8.48
CA ARG A 534 -7.16 25.89 -7.12
C ARG A 534 -8.11 27.10 -7.09
N ALA A 535 -7.85 28.13 -7.90
CA ALA A 535 -8.79 29.25 -8.02
C ALA A 535 -10.13 28.84 -8.65
N THR A 536 -10.15 27.87 -9.58
CA THR A 536 -11.40 27.34 -10.16
C THR A 536 -12.21 26.53 -9.14
N ILE A 537 -11.55 25.90 -8.16
CA ILE A 537 -12.22 25.19 -7.06
C ILE A 537 -12.84 26.19 -6.08
N SER A 538 -12.06 27.15 -5.60
CA SER A 538 -12.49 28.11 -4.58
C SER A 538 -13.37 29.25 -5.14
N GLY A 539 -13.33 29.50 -6.45
CA GLY A 539 -14.03 30.61 -7.11
C GLY A 539 -13.33 31.97 -6.95
N SER A 540 -12.08 31.99 -6.50
CA SER A 540 -11.25 33.18 -6.33
C SER A 540 -9.78 32.81 -6.28
N ASN A 541 -8.88 33.75 -6.58
CA ASN A 541 -7.44 33.49 -6.47
C ASN A 541 -7.05 33.12 -5.03
N PRO A 542 -6.29 32.03 -4.78
CA PRO A 542 -5.76 31.70 -3.47
C PRO A 542 -4.93 32.86 -2.87
N THR A 543 -4.93 33.00 -1.55
CA THR A 543 -4.25 34.13 -0.87
C THR A 543 -2.72 34.03 -0.90
N ASP A 544 -2.21 32.82 -1.08
CA ASP A 544 -0.82 32.42 -1.23
C ASP A 544 -0.32 32.53 -2.69
N CYS A 545 -1.15 33.01 -3.62
CA CYS A 545 -0.86 33.04 -5.04
C CYS A 545 -0.66 34.44 -5.62
N LEU A 546 0.25 34.55 -6.60
CA LEU A 546 0.35 35.73 -7.45
C LEU A 546 -0.94 35.90 -8.29
N PRO A 547 -1.46 37.13 -8.42
CA PRO A 547 -2.66 37.36 -9.22
C PRO A 547 -2.36 37.16 -10.72
N PRO A 548 -3.30 36.59 -11.49
CA PRO A 548 -3.17 36.48 -12.93
C PRO A 548 -3.24 37.86 -13.61
N ILE A 549 -2.69 38.00 -14.83
CA ILE A 549 -2.84 39.22 -15.63
C ILE A 549 -4.33 39.48 -15.92
N ALA A 550 -5.06 38.43 -16.27
CA ALA A 550 -6.51 38.40 -16.37
C ALA A 550 -7.04 37.10 -15.73
N PRO A 551 -7.91 37.17 -14.70
CA PRO A 551 -8.50 35.97 -14.13
C PRO A 551 -9.49 35.33 -15.12
N PRO A 552 -9.54 33.98 -15.20
CA PRO A 552 -10.56 33.30 -15.99
C PRO A 552 -11.95 33.48 -15.34
N ASP A 553 -13.01 33.16 -16.08
CA ASP A 553 -14.33 33.02 -15.47
C ASP A 553 -14.38 31.69 -14.69
N PHE A 554 -14.16 31.75 -13.38
CA PHE A 554 -14.15 30.57 -12.51
C PHE A 554 -15.46 29.77 -12.53
N ALA A 555 -16.58 30.37 -12.96
CA ALA A 555 -17.85 29.67 -13.11
C ALA A 555 -17.96 28.88 -14.43
N GLN A 556 -17.02 29.05 -15.35
CA GLN A 556 -17.03 28.47 -16.70
C GLN A 556 -15.73 27.76 -17.08
N THR A 557 -14.85 27.47 -16.12
CA THR A 557 -13.51 26.93 -16.38
C THR A 557 -13.07 25.99 -15.26
N GLY A 558 -12.24 24.99 -15.60
CA GLY A 558 -11.64 24.07 -14.64
C GLY A 558 -12.68 23.27 -13.88
N TYR A 559 -12.58 23.33 -12.56
CA TYR A 559 -13.42 22.56 -11.65
C TYR A 559 -14.93 22.85 -11.78
N ALA A 560 -15.32 23.93 -12.46
CA ALA A 560 -16.70 24.23 -12.84
C ALA A 560 -17.37 23.10 -13.67
N PHE A 561 -16.59 22.30 -14.40
CA PHE A 561 -17.09 21.17 -15.20
C PHE A 561 -17.22 19.85 -14.41
N SER A 562 -16.71 19.81 -13.18
CA SER A 562 -16.74 18.63 -12.33
C SER A 562 -18.18 18.24 -11.96
N ARG A 563 -18.40 16.96 -11.66
CA ARG A 563 -19.70 16.48 -11.14
C ARG A 563 -20.08 17.11 -9.78
N ILE A 564 -19.11 17.64 -9.03
CA ILE A 564 -19.33 18.22 -7.70
C ILE A 564 -19.86 19.66 -7.83
N GLU A 565 -19.32 20.42 -8.78
CA GLU A 565 -19.70 21.81 -8.99
C GLU A 565 -20.82 21.98 -10.02
N GLN A 566 -20.68 21.37 -11.21
CA GLN A 566 -21.62 21.47 -12.33
C GLN A 566 -22.07 22.92 -12.65
N ALA A 567 -21.17 23.90 -12.48
CA ALA A 567 -21.46 25.30 -12.72
C ALA A 567 -21.54 25.62 -14.22
N ALA A 568 -20.89 24.82 -15.07
CA ALA A 568 -20.87 24.99 -16.51
C ALA A 568 -21.08 23.69 -17.29
N PRO A 569 -21.63 23.76 -18.51
CA PRO A 569 -21.68 22.60 -19.39
C PRO A 569 -20.27 22.21 -19.84
N ARG A 570 -20.02 20.90 -19.89
CA ARG A 570 -18.81 20.32 -20.47
C ARG A 570 -18.71 20.70 -21.95
N LEU A 571 -17.52 21.14 -22.37
CA LEU A 571 -17.26 21.66 -23.70
C LEU A 571 -16.72 20.58 -24.65
N ASP A 572 -16.89 20.80 -25.95
CA ASP A 572 -16.39 19.86 -26.95
C ASP A 572 -14.85 19.92 -27.06
N PRO A 573 -14.19 18.78 -27.37
CA PRO A 573 -12.76 18.76 -27.66
C PRO A 573 -12.37 19.71 -28.80
N ASN A 574 -11.21 20.33 -28.70
CA ASN A 574 -10.83 21.48 -29.56
C ASN A 574 -9.35 21.46 -30.00
N PHE A 575 -8.73 20.28 -30.13
CA PHE A 575 -7.28 20.12 -30.34
C PHE A 575 -6.63 21.07 -31.37
N TYR A 576 -7.25 21.32 -32.53
CA TYR A 576 -6.68 22.21 -33.57
C TYR A 576 -7.12 23.68 -33.49
N THR A 577 -8.04 24.03 -32.59
CA THR A 577 -8.68 25.36 -32.56
C THR A 577 -8.15 26.19 -31.41
N ALA A 578 -7.44 27.28 -31.75
CA ALA A 578 -6.90 28.25 -30.79
C ALA A 578 -5.94 27.63 -29.76
N GLN A 579 -5.14 26.66 -30.19
CA GLN A 579 -4.16 25.96 -29.36
C GLN A 579 -2.72 26.31 -29.75
N ILE A 580 -1.77 26.05 -28.84
CA ILE A 580 -0.33 26.22 -29.06
C ILE A 580 0.31 24.84 -29.18
N HIS A 581 0.84 24.55 -30.37
CA HIS A 581 1.36 23.22 -30.72
C HIS A 581 2.89 23.13 -30.71
N THR A 582 3.58 23.99 -29.94
CA THR A 582 5.06 24.02 -29.87
C THR A 582 5.67 22.64 -29.63
N PHE A 583 4.98 21.81 -28.83
CA PHE A 583 5.45 20.50 -28.39
C PHE A 583 4.53 19.34 -28.79
N SER A 584 3.56 19.59 -29.66
CA SER A 584 2.71 18.53 -30.20
C SER A 584 3.45 17.74 -31.27
N SER A 585 3.14 16.44 -31.39
CA SER A 585 3.75 15.60 -32.44
C SER A 585 3.57 16.20 -33.83
N PRO A 586 4.65 16.44 -34.60
CA PRO A 586 4.56 16.99 -35.94
C PRO A 586 3.91 16.01 -36.92
N GLN A 587 3.70 14.74 -36.54
CA GLN A 587 2.95 13.79 -37.37
C GLN A 587 1.46 14.12 -37.43
N ILE A 588 0.88 14.70 -36.39
CA ILE A 588 -0.57 14.96 -36.33
C ILE A 588 -0.93 16.44 -36.55
N VAL A 589 0.03 17.35 -36.41
CA VAL A 589 -0.19 18.80 -36.56
C VAL A 589 1.02 19.50 -37.18
N ASP A 590 0.78 20.51 -38.00
CA ASP A 590 1.79 21.50 -38.38
C ASP A 590 1.97 22.47 -37.21
N VAL A 591 3.07 22.33 -36.46
CA VAL A 591 3.34 23.09 -35.22
C VAL A 591 3.43 24.61 -35.41
N ILE A 592 3.58 25.10 -36.65
CA ILE A 592 3.64 26.53 -36.96
C ILE A 592 2.23 27.09 -37.18
N THR A 593 1.38 26.34 -37.87
CA THR A 593 0.03 26.81 -38.25
C THR A 593 -1.07 26.32 -37.32
N GLY A 594 -0.82 25.27 -36.54
CA GLY A 594 -1.80 24.57 -35.72
C GLY A 594 -2.83 23.76 -36.51
N LEU A 595 -2.62 23.58 -37.83
CA LEU A 595 -3.52 22.81 -38.69
C LEU A 595 -3.12 21.34 -38.75
N PRO A 596 -4.06 20.42 -39.06
CA PRO A 596 -3.76 19.00 -39.20
C PRO A 596 -2.65 18.72 -40.23
N ASN A 597 -1.67 17.88 -39.87
CA ASN A 597 -0.67 17.39 -40.84
C ASN A 597 -1.23 16.17 -41.60
N ALA A 598 -1.81 16.42 -42.78
CA ALA A 598 -2.45 15.38 -43.57
C ALA A 598 -1.53 14.20 -43.94
N LEU A 599 -0.23 14.44 -44.17
CA LEU A 599 0.71 13.37 -44.54
C LEU A 599 1.02 12.45 -43.36
N GLY A 600 1.30 13.03 -42.18
CA GLY A 600 1.58 12.22 -40.99
C GLY A 600 0.34 11.50 -40.46
N LEU A 601 -0.85 12.11 -40.59
CA LEU A 601 -2.12 11.43 -40.30
C LEU A 601 -2.36 10.22 -41.23
N GLU A 602 -2.03 10.34 -42.52
CA GLU A 602 -2.11 9.20 -43.46
C GLU A 602 -1.14 8.08 -43.08
N GLU A 603 0.08 8.41 -42.63
CA GLU A 603 1.08 7.44 -42.15
C GLU A 603 0.63 6.71 -40.88
N LEU A 604 -0.05 7.42 -39.97
CA LEU A 604 -0.61 6.86 -38.73
C LEU A 604 -1.95 6.16 -38.94
N VAL A 605 -2.53 6.22 -40.16
CA VAL A 605 -3.87 5.70 -40.46
C VAL A 605 -4.96 6.36 -39.59
N LEU A 606 -4.81 7.67 -39.35
CA LEU A 606 -5.72 8.48 -38.56
C LEU A 606 -6.36 9.59 -39.39
N THR A 607 -7.49 10.09 -38.91
CA THR A 607 -8.15 11.30 -39.42
C THR A 607 -8.05 12.42 -38.40
N ASP A 608 -8.15 13.67 -38.87
CA ASP A 608 -8.22 14.85 -38.01
C ASP A 608 -9.39 14.75 -37.02
N GLN A 609 -10.53 14.18 -37.44
CA GLN A 609 -11.68 13.96 -36.57
C GLN A 609 -11.40 12.94 -35.46
N GLN A 610 -10.62 11.89 -35.72
CA GLN A 610 -10.20 10.95 -34.67
C GLN A 610 -9.28 11.64 -33.66
N ILE A 611 -8.38 12.53 -34.10
CA ILE A 611 -7.55 13.33 -33.18
C ILE A 611 -8.40 14.28 -32.32
N ILE A 612 -9.37 14.96 -32.93
CA ILE A 612 -10.28 15.86 -32.19
C ILE A 612 -11.09 15.06 -31.17
N GLN A 613 -11.67 13.93 -31.57
CA GLN A 613 -12.54 13.15 -30.69
C GLN A 613 -11.78 12.38 -29.61
N GLY A 614 -10.55 11.93 -29.89
CA GLY A 614 -9.87 10.93 -29.07
C GLY A 614 -10.71 9.67 -28.94
N ARG A 615 -10.86 9.18 -27.69
CA ARG A 615 -11.58 7.94 -27.33
C ARG A 615 -10.86 6.68 -27.83
N TRP A 616 -9.58 6.60 -27.50
CA TRP A 616 -8.75 5.45 -27.86
C TRP A 616 -9.23 4.18 -27.15
N SER A 617 -9.15 3.05 -27.84
CA SER A 617 -9.35 1.75 -27.21
C SER A 617 -8.12 1.42 -26.36
N PRO A 618 -8.29 0.76 -25.21
CA PRO A 618 -7.14 0.31 -24.41
C PRO A 618 -6.33 -0.72 -25.19
N ASP A 619 -5.01 -0.56 -25.15
CA ASP A 619 -3.99 -1.46 -25.71
C ASP A 619 -3.47 -2.44 -24.64
N TRP A 620 -3.51 -2.06 -23.35
CA TRP A 620 -3.08 -2.89 -22.21
C TRP A 620 -3.75 -4.27 -22.17
N LEU A 621 -2.94 -5.30 -21.92
CA LEU A 621 -3.40 -6.67 -21.81
C LEU A 621 -3.51 -7.10 -20.35
N THR A 622 -4.67 -7.68 -19.98
CA THR A 622 -4.93 -8.22 -18.62
C THR A 622 -4.00 -9.35 -18.19
N ALA A 623 -3.20 -9.88 -19.11
CA ALA A 623 -2.22 -10.93 -18.87
C ALA A 623 -0.86 -10.37 -18.40
N GLU A 624 -0.62 -9.08 -18.60
CA GLU A 624 0.66 -8.44 -18.29
C GLU A 624 0.79 -8.18 -16.79
N VAL A 625 2.00 -8.44 -16.28
CA VAL A 625 2.47 -7.99 -14.96
C VAL A 625 3.51 -6.92 -15.24
N ALA A 626 3.44 -5.78 -14.56
CA ALA A 626 4.31 -4.64 -14.83
C ALA A 626 5.79 -5.05 -14.76
N ASN A 627 6.54 -4.83 -15.85
CA ASN A 627 7.95 -5.24 -15.96
C ASN A 627 8.19 -6.72 -15.60
N GLY A 628 7.26 -7.61 -15.93
CA GLY A 628 7.38 -9.04 -15.65
C GLY A 628 8.48 -9.74 -16.47
N ASP A 629 8.90 -9.14 -17.59
CA ASP A 629 10.03 -9.56 -18.43
C ASP A 629 11.36 -8.86 -18.05
N PHE A 630 11.33 -7.95 -17.08
CA PHE A 630 12.49 -7.24 -16.54
C PHE A 630 13.26 -6.37 -17.55
N GLU A 631 12.75 -6.15 -18.76
CA GLU A 631 13.46 -5.41 -19.82
C GLU A 631 13.53 -3.90 -19.53
N HIS A 632 12.72 -3.40 -18.60
CA HIS A 632 12.82 -2.07 -18.04
C HIS A 632 13.74 -2.07 -16.83
N TYR A 633 15.05 -2.04 -17.06
CA TYR A 633 16.07 -2.05 -16.00
C TYR A 633 16.96 -0.81 -16.03
N ASN A 634 17.35 -0.34 -14.84
CA ASN A 634 18.24 0.81 -14.71
C ASN A 634 19.69 0.43 -15.07
N THR A 635 20.14 0.85 -16.26
CA THR A 635 21.49 0.58 -16.79
C THR A 635 22.60 1.44 -16.17
N LEU A 636 22.26 2.48 -15.41
CA LEU A 636 23.20 3.52 -15.00
C LEU A 636 24.08 3.10 -13.81
N ARG A 637 24.87 2.03 -13.97
CA ARG A 637 26.10 1.82 -13.16
C ARG A 637 27.23 2.81 -13.52
N TYR A 638 27.02 3.73 -14.48
CA TYR A 638 28.10 4.50 -15.11
C TYR A 638 27.79 5.97 -15.45
N ASP A 639 26.90 6.65 -14.72
CA ASP A 639 26.79 8.11 -14.80
C ASP A 639 27.57 8.79 -13.66
N PRO A 640 28.23 9.96 -13.85
CA PRO A 640 29.02 10.63 -12.83
C PRO A 640 28.15 11.43 -11.83
N ILE A 641 26.83 11.27 -11.87
CA ILE A 641 25.88 11.82 -10.91
C ILE A 641 25.44 10.67 -10.01
N PRO A 642 25.66 10.74 -8.69
CA PRO A 642 25.32 9.65 -7.77
C PRO A 642 23.81 9.63 -7.54
N LEU A 643 23.05 9.02 -8.44
CA LEU A 643 21.76 8.44 -8.12
C LEU A 643 22.03 7.02 -7.61
N ILE A 644 21.65 6.83 -6.36
CA ILE A 644 22.22 5.85 -5.46
C ILE A 644 21.46 4.53 -5.71
N CYS A 645 21.95 3.66 -6.59
CA CYS A 645 21.90 2.24 -6.22
C CYS A 645 22.58 2.21 -4.85
N ASN A 646 21.89 1.74 -3.80
CA ASN A 646 22.41 1.77 -2.44
C ASN A 646 23.85 1.22 -2.45
N THR A 647 24.85 2.11 -2.39
CA THR A 647 26.26 1.72 -2.50
C THR A 647 26.75 0.92 -1.29
N ILE A 648 25.88 0.73 -0.29
CA ILE A 648 26.10 -0.08 0.91
C ILE A 648 25.47 -1.48 0.74
N GLU A 649 24.48 -1.68 -0.14
CA GLU A 649 23.74 -2.96 -0.31
C GLU A 649 23.62 -3.49 -1.75
N ASN A 650 24.04 -2.75 -2.79
CA ASN A 650 23.97 -3.16 -4.22
C ASN A 650 22.56 -3.48 -4.78
N VAL A 651 21.46 -3.13 -4.09
CA VAL A 651 20.10 -3.27 -4.60
C VAL A 651 19.73 -2.02 -5.40
N CYS A 652 19.32 -2.18 -6.66
CA CYS A 652 18.81 -1.09 -7.52
C CYS A 652 17.30 -1.31 -7.69
N PRO A 653 16.47 -0.29 -7.43
CA PRO A 653 15.02 -0.44 -7.54
C PRO A 653 14.63 -0.73 -8.99
N GLN A 654 13.56 -1.50 -9.17
CA GLN A 654 13.03 -1.88 -10.49
C GLN A 654 11.56 -1.47 -10.63
N PRO A 655 11.14 -0.96 -11.79
CA PRO A 655 9.74 -0.68 -12.06
C PRO A 655 8.89 -1.94 -11.82
N GLY A 656 7.76 -1.80 -11.12
CA GLY A 656 6.83 -2.90 -10.83
C GLY A 656 7.30 -3.85 -9.73
N TRP A 657 8.57 -3.83 -9.32
CA TRP A 657 9.13 -4.72 -8.31
C TRP A 657 9.74 -3.99 -7.11
N SER A 658 9.65 -2.67 -7.12
CA SER A 658 10.04 -1.80 -6.02
C SER A 658 8.89 -0.85 -5.77
N TYR A 659 8.66 -0.52 -4.49
CA TYR A 659 7.58 0.36 -4.02
C TYR A 659 6.20 -0.30 -4.02
N HIS A 660 5.18 0.39 -3.51
CA HIS A 660 3.79 -0.10 -3.49
C HIS A 660 3.61 -1.54 -2.95
N GLY A 661 4.42 -1.92 -1.95
CA GLY A 661 4.46 -3.26 -1.35
C GLY A 661 5.41 -4.27 -2.01
N GLY A 662 6.10 -3.86 -3.07
CA GLY A 662 7.19 -4.58 -3.72
C GLY A 662 8.56 -4.22 -3.15
N GLY A 663 9.54 -5.08 -3.40
CA GLY A 663 10.91 -4.93 -2.96
C GLY A 663 11.58 -6.25 -2.60
N GLY A 664 12.83 -6.17 -2.14
CA GLY A 664 13.63 -7.32 -1.74
C GLY A 664 15.06 -7.22 -2.25
N GLU A 665 15.83 -8.26 -2.00
CA GLU A 665 17.27 -8.28 -2.26
C GLU A 665 17.63 -8.84 -3.63
N GLY A 666 16.68 -9.51 -4.32
CA GLY A 666 16.87 -10.01 -5.69
C GLY A 666 17.53 -8.97 -6.60
N HIS A 667 18.52 -9.40 -7.37
CA HIS A 667 19.25 -8.52 -8.28
C HIS A 667 18.98 -8.87 -9.74
N PHE A 668 19.30 -7.95 -10.64
CA PHE A 668 18.94 -8.02 -12.05
C PHE A 668 20.20 -7.97 -12.91
N ASP A 669 20.24 -8.77 -13.97
CA ASP A 669 21.34 -8.80 -14.93
C ASP A 669 20.77 -8.76 -16.36
N GLN A 670 21.54 -8.23 -17.31
CA GLN A 670 21.16 -8.19 -18.73
C GLN A 670 22.28 -8.69 -19.66
N PRO A 671 22.68 -9.97 -19.59
CA PRO A 671 23.66 -10.49 -20.52
C PRO A 671 23.04 -10.68 -21.91
N ASN A 672 23.57 -9.94 -22.89
CA ASN A 672 23.17 -9.99 -24.31
C ASN A 672 21.80 -9.36 -24.66
N SER A 673 21.36 -8.35 -23.92
CA SER A 673 20.14 -7.54 -24.21
C SER A 673 18.81 -8.24 -23.89
N SER A 674 18.81 -9.21 -22.98
CA SER A 674 17.59 -9.67 -22.32
C SER A 674 17.84 -9.74 -20.83
N ALA A 675 16.93 -9.14 -20.06
CA ALA A 675 17.06 -8.94 -18.63
C ALA A 675 16.29 -10.03 -17.87
N TYR A 676 16.74 -10.32 -16.65
CA TYR A 676 16.05 -11.28 -15.78
C TYR A 676 16.44 -11.04 -14.32
N MET A 677 15.60 -11.54 -13.41
CA MET A 677 15.84 -11.51 -11.97
C MET A 677 16.68 -12.71 -11.53
N ILE A 678 17.57 -12.49 -10.56
CA ILE A 678 18.47 -13.49 -9.97
C ILE A 678 18.25 -13.53 -8.46
N LEU A 679 17.99 -14.74 -7.95
CA LEU A 679 18.05 -15.04 -6.52
C LEU A 679 19.25 -15.95 -6.24
N ASP A 680 20.03 -15.60 -5.23
CA ASP A 680 21.24 -16.33 -4.83
C ASP A 680 21.45 -16.29 -3.31
N TRP A 681 22.61 -16.76 -2.84
CA TRP A 681 22.97 -16.85 -1.43
C TRP A 681 22.93 -15.53 -0.65
N SER A 682 23.07 -14.39 -1.35
CA SER A 682 23.06 -13.05 -0.75
C SER A 682 21.79 -12.25 -1.06
N ASN A 683 20.94 -12.77 -1.96
CA ASN A 683 19.77 -12.10 -2.49
C ASN A 683 18.62 -13.10 -2.52
N THR A 684 17.99 -13.31 -1.36
CA THR A 684 17.22 -14.54 -1.14
C THR A 684 15.75 -14.43 -1.52
N PHE A 685 15.25 -13.22 -1.77
CA PHE A 685 13.87 -13.00 -2.18
C PHE A 685 13.70 -11.70 -2.96
N HIS A 686 12.59 -11.62 -3.70
CA HIS A 686 12.08 -10.39 -4.28
C HIS A 686 10.56 -10.46 -4.45
N THR A 687 9.90 -9.33 -4.28
CA THR A 687 8.43 -9.19 -4.30
C THR A 687 8.00 -8.14 -5.30
N HIS A 688 7.07 -8.48 -6.19
CA HIS A 688 6.41 -7.54 -7.09
C HIS A 688 5.48 -6.61 -6.29
N ASN A 689 5.27 -5.40 -6.79
CA ASN A 689 4.26 -4.46 -6.30
C ASN A 689 2.88 -5.13 -6.24
N ARG A 690 1.94 -4.55 -5.50
CA ARG A 690 0.56 -5.04 -5.53
C ARG A 690 0.01 -4.96 -6.96
N PHE A 691 -0.54 -6.08 -7.43
CA PHE A 691 -1.17 -6.18 -8.75
C PHE A 691 -2.49 -6.93 -8.66
N TYR A 692 -3.40 -6.65 -9.59
CA TYR A 692 -4.71 -7.28 -9.66
C TYR A 692 -4.67 -8.60 -10.46
N ILE A 693 -5.22 -9.68 -9.90
CA ILE A 693 -5.45 -10.93 -10.63
C ILE A 693 -6.87 -10.92 -11.21
N PRO A 694 -7.05 -10.91 -12.55
CA PRO A 694 -8.37 -10.92 -13.16
C PRO A 694 -9.22 -12.13 -12.75
N ALA A 695 -10.52 -11.91 -12.57
CA ALA A 695 -11.47 -12.95 -12.16
C ALA A 695 -11.54 -14.16 -13.11
N ASN A 696 -11.11 -13.99 -14.36
CA ASN A 696 -11.04 -15.05 -15.38
C ASN A 696 -9.62 -15.61 -15.59
N ALA A 697 -8.60 -15.13 -14.87
CA ALA A 697 -7.25 -15.68 -14.96
C ALA A 697 -7.22 -17.17 -14.60
N THR A 698 -6.37 -17.94 -15.26
CA THR A 698 -6.29 -19.40 -15.07
C THR A 698 -4.97 -19.86 -14.46
N ALA A 699 -3.88 -19.16 -14.71
CA ALA A 699 -2.56 -19.54 -14.19
C ALA A 699 -1.63 -18.33 -14.05
N LEU A 700 -0.68 -18.44 -13.11
CA LEU A 700 0.55 -17.65 -13.08
C LEU A 700 1.57 -18.34 -14.00
N VAL A 701 2.26 -17.56 -14.84
CA VAL A 701 3.34 -18.06 -15.71
C VAL A 701 4.62 -17.28 -15.50
N PHE A 702 5.75 -17.96 -15.67
CA PHE A 702 7.09 -17.38 -15.67
C PHE A 702 8.08 -18.39 -16.26
N ALA A 703 9.24 -17.91 -16.68
CA ALA A 703 10.38 -18.72 -17.07
C ALA A 703 11.33 -18.90 -15.87
N LEU A 704 11.77 -20.14 -15.62
CA LEU A 704 12.66 -20.49 -14.52
C LEU A 704 13.88 -21.23 -15.05
N ARG A 705 15.06 -20.82 -14.58
CA ARG A 705 16.29 -21.60 -14.72
C ARG A 705 16.89 -21.82 -13.33
N ARG A 706 17.34 -23.04 -13.05
CA ARG A 706 17.91 -23.43 -11.75
C ARG A 706 19.34 -23.92 -11.90
N GLN A 707 20.16 -23.62 -10.90
CA GLN A 707 21.50 -24.17 -10.73
C GLN A 707 21.74 -24.52 -9.26
N ASP A 708 22.39 -25.66 -9.01
CA ASP A 708 22.75 -26.10 -7.66
C ASP A 708 24.06 -25.45 -7.19
N GLY A 709 24.20 -25.32 -5.87
CA GLY A 709 25.43 -24.91 -5.22
C GLY A 709 26.44 -26.08 -5.13
N PRO A 710 27.76 -25.83 -5.23
CA PRO A 710 28.79 -26.89 -5.22
C PRO A 710 28.88 -27.76 -3.95
N SER A 711 28.32 -27.36 -2.80
CA SER A 711 28.31 -28.17 -1.58
C SER A 711 27.19 -27.81 -0.60
N GLY A 712 26.13 -28.63 -0.53
CA GLY A 712 25.05 -28.38 0.43
C GLY A 712 23.86 -29.33 0.36
N THR A 713 22.85 -29.04 1.19
CA THR A 713 21.47 -29.52 0.97
C THR A 713 20.86 -28.57 -0.06
N PRO A 714 20.20 -29.06 -1.11
CA PRO A 714 19.70 -28.19 -2.17
C PRO A 714 18.68 -27.18 -1.63
N ASP A 715 18.82 -25.92 -2.02
CA ASP A 715 17.86 -24.89 -1.67
C ASP A 715 16.51 -25.16 -2.35
N THR A 716 15.45 -24.54 -1.81
CA THR A 716 14.12 -24.60 -2.41
C THR A 716 13.63 -23.19 -2.69
N LEU A 717 13.36 -22.92 -3.98
CA LEU A 717 12.64 -21.74 -4.42
C LEU A 717 11.16 -21.91 -4.13
N VAL A 718 10.58 -20.94 -3.47
CA VAL A 718 9.16 -20.83 -3.14
C VAL A 718 8.58 -19.67 -3.94
N VAL A 719 7.47 -19.93 -4.63
CA VAL A 719 6.67 -18.91 -5.31
C VAL A 719 5.40 -18.68 -4.50
N GLN A 720 5.14 -17.43 -4.12
CA GLN A 720 3.99 -17.06 -3.29
C GLN A 720 3.15 -15.97 -3.93
N LEU A 721 1.83 -16.05 -3.74
CA LEU A 721 0.91 -14.94 -3.96
C LEU A 721 0.35 -14.52 -2.61
N GLY A 722 0.73 -13.33 -2.14
CA GLY A 722 0.52 -12.91 -0.76
C GLY A 722 1.18 -13.89 0.21
N ASP A 723 0.46 -14.36 1.21
CA ASP A 723 0.95 -15.40 2.13
C ASP A 723 0.80 -16.84 1.58
N GLN A 724 0.13 -17.03 0.43
CA GLN A 724 -0.15 -18.36 -0.10
C GLN A 724 1.01 -18.89 -0.95
N THR A 725 1.61 -20.02 -0.53
CA THR A 725 2.58 -20.75 -1.37
C THR A 725 1.89 -21.43 -2.54
N MET A 726 2.34 -21.09 -3.74
CA MET A 726 1.80 -21.54 -5.02
C MET A 726 2.56 -22.73 -5.58
N ALA A 727 3.89 -22.67 -5.53
CA ALA A 727 4.77 -23.75 -5.96
C ALA A 727 6.10 -23.73 -5.20
N THR A 728 6.77 -24.87 -5.21
CA THR A 728 8.12 -25.05 -4.68
C THR A 728 8.97 -25.81 -5.67
N TYR A 729 10.19 -25.35 -5.90
CA TYR A 729 11.16 -25.96 -6.80
C TYR A 729 12.43 -26.26 -6.02
N THR A 730 12.88 -27.51 -6.03
CA THR A 730 14.20 -27.87 -5.48
C THR A 730 15.29 -27.52 -6.49
N LEU A 731 16.41 -26.97 -6.01
CA LEU A 731 17.58 -26.59 -6.81
C LEU A 731 18.72 -27.59 -6.59
N ALA A 732 18.47 -28.87 -6.82
CA ALA A 732 19.49 -29.92 -6.72
C ALA A 732 20.27 -30.09 -8.03
N GLU A 733 21.47 -30.68 -7.97
CA GLU A 733 22.32 -30.99 -9.15
C GLU A 733 21.55 -31.78 -10.22
N SER A 734 20.61 -32.65 -9.81
CA SER A 734 19.76 -33.41 -10.72
C SER A 734 18.71 -32.59 -11.47
N ASP A 735 18.45 -31.37 -10.99
CA ASP A 735 17.38 -30.47 -11.42
C ASP A 735 17.95 -29.18 -12.07
N GLU A 736 19.25 -29.15 -12.37
CA GLU A 736 19.87 -28.03 -13.08
C GLU A 736 19.34 -27.89 -14.50
N ASP A 737 19.03 -26.65 -14.87
CA ASP A 737 18.49 -26.31 -16.17
C ASP A 737 19.58 -25.67 -17.05
N SER A 738 19.78 -26.22 -18.25
CA SER A 738 20.73 -25.64 -19.21
C SER A 738 20.24 -24.33 -19.83
N ASP A 739 18.93 -24.06 -19.72
CA ASP A 739 18.24 -22.90 -20.28
C ASP A 739 16.96 -22.62 -19.47
N PHE A 740 16.27 -21.51 -19.74
CA PHE A 740 14.98 -21.19 -19.12
C PHE A 740 13.88 -22.18 -19.50
N ILE A 741 13.10 -22.59 -18.50
CA ILE A 741 11.95 -23.50 -18.65
C ILE A 741 10.68 -22.78 -18.21
N ALA A 742 9.70 -22.71 -19.11
CA ALA A 742 8.39 -22.15 -18.82
C ALA A 742 7.66 -22.94 -17.71
N GLN A 743 7.15 -22.20 -16.74
CA GLN A 743 6.35 -22.65 -15.62
C GLN A 743 4.93 -22.15 -15.78
N GLU A 744 3.96 -22.98 -15.41
CA GLU A 744 2.53 -22.63 -15.39
C GLU A 744 1.94 -23.19 -14.09
N ILE A 745 1.49 -22.30 -13.21
CA ILE A 745 0.90 -22.64 -11.92
C ILE A 745 -0.58 -22.25 -11.93
N PRO A 746 -1.51 -23.22 -11.83
CA PRO A 746 -2.93 -22.92 -11.76
C PRO A 746 -3.28 -21.99 -10.59
N LEU A 747 -4.11 -20.98 -10.83
CA LEU A 747 -4.57 -20.06 -9.80
C LEU A 747 -5.77 -20.63 -9.04
N PRO A 748 -5.79 -20.57 -7.69
CA PRO A 748 -6.94 -20.97 -6.89
C PRO A 748 -8.06 -19.92 -7.02
N GLU A 749 -9.32 -20.38 -6.94
CA GLU A 749 -10.49 -19.49 -6.98
C GLU A 749 -10.47 -18.39 -5.90
N SER A 750 -9.78 -18.60 -4.77
CA SER A 750 -9.65 -17.63 -3.69
C SER A 750 -8.85 -16.38 -4.04
N LEU A 751 -8.00 -16.43 -5.07
CA LEU A 751 -7.15 -15.32 -5.51
C LEU A 751 -7.71 -14.60 -6.74
N LEU A 752 -8.73 -15.15 -7.39
CA LEU A 752 -9.32 -14.56 -8.59
C LEU A 752 -10.14 -13.31 -8.24
N GLY A 753 -9.90 -12.21 -8.97
CA GLY A 753 -10.55 -10.92 -8.71
C GLY A 753 -10.03 -10.25 -7.44
N LYS A 754 -8.79 -10.54 -7.03
CA LYS A 754 -8.14 -9.97 -5.84
C LYS A 754 -6.83 -9.30 -6.20
N VAL A 755 -6.47 -8.32 -5.38
CA VAL A 755 -5.14 -7.71 -5.39
C VAL A 755 -4.25 -8.54 -4.48
N THR A 756 -3.00 -8.73 -4.90
CA THR A 756 -2.00 -9.47 -4.14
C THR A 756 -0.60 -9.02 -4.55
N THR A 757 0.41 -9.43 -3.80
CA THR A 757 1.81 -9.39 -4.22
C THR A 757 2.25 -10.77 -4.75
N LEU A 758 3.33 -10.80 -5.53
CA LEU A 758 4.01 -12.01 -5.98
C LEU A 758 5.43 -12.03 -5.44
N THR A 759 5.78 -13.07 -4.68
CA THR A 759 7.12 -13.22 -4.10
C THR A 759 7.81 -14.48 -4.59
N PHE A 760 9.05 -14.34 -5.03
CA PHE A 760 9.99 -15.44 -5.23
C PHE A 760 10.98 -15.42 -4.07
N LYS A 761 11.17 -16.55 -3.37
CA LYS A 761 12.11 -16.60 -2.23
C LYS A 761 12.72 -17.98 -1.97
N PHE A 762 13.87 -18.04 -1.33
CA PHE A 762 14.42 -19.30 -0.79
C PHE A 762 13.85 -19.62 0.60
N SER A 763 13.62 -20.91 0.88
CA SER A 763 12.97 -21.38 2.12
C SER A 763 13.88 -21.52 3.35
N THR A 764 15.20 -21.42 3.21
CA THR A 764 16.18 -21.68 4.28
C THR A 764 17.24 -20.58 4.36
N PRO A 765 17.73 -20.23 5.58
CA PRO A 765 18.88 -19.33 5.70
C PRO A 765 20.10 -20.03 5.11
N VAL A 766 20.57 -19.47 4.00
CA VAL A 766 21.66 -19.99 3.17
C VAL A 766 22.94 -20.06 4.00
N ASP A 767 23.58 -21.23 4.06
CA ASP A 767 24.92 -21.36 4.62
C ASP A 767 25.85 -20.46 3.79
N LEU A 768 26.57 -19.55 4.48
CA LEU A 768 27.25 -18.35 3.94
C LEU A 768 28.29 -18.56 2.81
N TRP A 769 28.51 -19.78 2.30
CA TRP A 769 29.68 -20.15 1.48
C TRP A 769 29.40 -20.96 0.21
N ASP A 770 28.15 -21.35 -0.09
CA ASP A 770 27.73 -22.02 -1.34
C ASP A 770 26.21 -21.98 -1.44
N GLY A 771 25.62 -21.25 -2.38
CA GLY A 771 24.16 -21.21 -2.54
C GLY A 771 23.72 -21.52 -3.96
N SER A 772 22.58 -22.19 -4.07
CA SER A 772 21.91 -22.40 -5.35
C SER A 772 21.55 -21.05 -5.99
N THR A 773 21.27 -21.05 -7.29
CA THR A 773 20.85 -19.84 -8.02
C THR A 773 19.58 -20.11 -8.82
N ALA A 774 18.63 -19.19 -8.72
CA ALA A 774 17.43 -19.17 -9.53
C ALA A 774 17.44 -17.92 -10.42
N TRP A 775 17.16 -18.13 -11.71
CA TRP A 775 16.86 -17.05 -12.64
C TRP A 775 15.39 -17.07 -13.00
N ILE A 776 14.73 -15.92 -12.91
CA ILE A 776 13.30 -15.74 -13.16
C ILE A 776 13.12 -14.67 -14.22
N ASP A 777 12.24 -14.95 -15.18
CA ASP A 777 11.96 -14.08 -16.32
C ASP A 777 10.51 -14.28 -16.82
N ASN A 778 10.00 -13.39 -17.67
CA ASN A 778 8.72 -13.53 -18.39
C ASN A 778 7.52 -13.83 -17.48
N VAL A 779 7.44 -13.14 -16.35
CA VAL A 779 6.36 -13.25 -15.36
C VAL A 779 5.08 -12.65 -15.93
N GLY A 780 3.97 -13.37 -15.82
CA GLY A 780 2.67 -12.92 -16.30
C GLY A 780 1.52 -13.81 -15.87
N LEU A 781 0.33 -13.52 -16.38
CA LEU A 781 -0.89 -14.31 -16.13
C LEU A 781 -1.40 -14.93 -17.43
N LEU A 782 -1.88 -16.17 -17.36
CA LEU A 782 -2.72 -16.71 -18.41
C LEU A 782 -4.15 -16.27 -18.19
N VAL A 783 -4.64 -15.42 -19.09
CA VAL A 783 -6.02 -14.93 -19.09
C VAL A 783 -6.68 -15.36 -20.39
N PRO A 784 -7.78 -16.14 -20.34
CA PRO A 784 -8.56 -16.44 -21.53
C PRO A 784 -9.06 -15.14 -22.18
N PRO A 785 -9.15 -15.11 -23.52
CA PRO A 785 -9.74 -14.00 -24.25
C PRO A 785 -11.02 -13.47 -23.62
N LEU A 786 -11.13 -12.16 -23.42
CA LEU A 786 -12.44 -11.56 -23.20
C LEU A 786 -13.27 -11.75 -24.48
N ALA A 787 -14.60 -11.84 -24.35
CA ALA A 787 -15.47 -12.08 -25.51
C ALA A 787 -15.30 -11.02 -26.64
N GLU A 788 -14.81 -9.84 -26.28
CA GLU A 788 -14.51 -8.72 -27.19
C GLU A 788 -13.18 -8.90 -27.94
N ASP A 789 -12.26 -9.74 -27.45
CA ASP A 789 -10.96 -10.01 -28.09
C ASP A 789 -11.07 -10.98 -29.28
N GLN A 790 -12.23 -11.62 -29.49
CA GLN A 790 -12.47 -12.56 -30.60
C GLN A 790 -12.37 -11.91 -32.00
N GLY A 791 -12.18 -10.58 -32.09
CA GLY A 791 -11.91 -9.83 -33.32
C GLY A 791 -10.44 -9.44 -33.55
N VAL A 792 -9.56 -9.57 -32.55
CA VAL A 792 -8.16 -9.13 -32.62
C VAL A 792 -7.28 -10.15 -31.87
N TYR A 793 -6.97 -11.28 -32.53
CA TYR A 793 -5.92 -12.18 -32.08
C TYR A 793 -4.87 -12.38 -33.17
N LEU A 794 -3.66 -11.94 -32.88
CA LEU A 794 -2.47 -12.78 -33.04
C LEU A 794 -1.71 -12.74 -31.72
N PRO A 795 -1.66 -13.84 -30.94
CA PRO A 795 -0.79 -13.91 -29.79
C PRO A 795 0.64 -14.10 -30.32
N VAL A 796 1.50 -13.11 -30.09
CA VAL A 796 2.95 -13.30 -30.14
C VAL A 796 3.44 -13.27 -28.70
N ILE A 797 3.15 -14.35 -27.98
CA ILE A 797 4.01 -14.77 -26.87
C ILE A 797 5.26 -15.33 -27.55
N PHE A 798 6.44 -14.93 -27.07
CA PHE A 798 7.79 -15.02 -27.68
C PHE A 798 8.15 -13.84 -28.60
N ARG A 799 8.71 -12.79 -28.00
CA ARG A 799 9.93 -12.19 -28.52
C ARG A 799 11.07 -12.46 -27.57
#